data_AF-A0A959DCZ6-F1
#
_entry.id   AF-A0A959DCZ6-F1
#
_cell.length_a   1.000
_cell.length_b   1.000
_cell.length_c   1.000
_cell.angle_alpha   90.00
_cell.angle_beta   90.00
_cell.angle_gamma   90.00
#
_symmetry.space_group_name_H-M   'P 1'
#
loop_
_entity.id
_entity.type
_entity.pdbx_description
1 polymer ?
#
loop_
_entity_poly.entity_id
_entity_poly.type
_entity_poly.pdbx_seq_one_letter_code
_entity_poly.pdbx_strand_id
1 'polypeptide(L)'
;MMGEGKHTVNAYSIFDIARWQTELQENLSDAQQPSPKELITLPTLQRGFVWKPYQMEALWDSILRGYPIGALLLSKSGNGKDLLDGQQRCTTIALGFQDPFEEVKDILNLKENVPSIWMDLQPLERNKYGLRFGVRVLTRSHPWGYQLADHRRPIPTSQREKALEYLRKRQGPPKCGFSEITSEFRTPWDAYFPVPLFMLLKANNSTFEIWRDELRERMSSLLAGIETRYGEVSYSEVEESWLCNTYHAVLSAKELLLPEILVNKEAMTEDDNLSESEKDATLFIRLNAEGTRITGQELIYSMLKAVFPEAKKLVEEIDLRFIAPSKLVNLFIRLVLIRQDSSLAYQREVPLNRFRNHLKDDSFKEALKKLIESPQAKSLTERANVILSNHALGLPKIFIREMISGIPDLLLVLLVYLDKNEKVNDEEKAAIRSSFLHVFLLGRKKDRVAAELFEILANGQFSSWGQAMKSVVEQKPELILHLLKPEDFEVMLLDKVMPQYIEHQYHFNDLNLIRQILKESGSIRKKFVLNRLQENPDTEEILEQEISQAAEYWVDLSSRLFWNKQLLVISQRQYFNQEFREYMEFEGIEDTNRPWDWDHIYPNSWVSGKHHVSNLVRWLVNTNGNFRALSFNANRSESNHQSPRRRFQGDEEEKKAYRIDSFINESDLEHWLELSETERKLKSENREKVAHFVKAVFKRVNNIYRDCYTVITETSEVKYHP
;
A
#
# COMPACT_ATOMS: atom_id res chain seq x y z
N MET A 1 46.85 39.37 -25.91
CA MET A 1 46.70 37.93 -25.63
C MET A 1 45.68 37.80 -24.52
N MET A 2 44.44 37.42 -24.86
CA MET A 2 43.43 37.05 -23.85
C MET A 2 43.84 35.68 -23.30
N GLY A 3 44.01 35.58 -21.98
CA GLY A 3 44.29 34.29 -21.36
C GLY A 3 43.12 33.34 -21.56
N GLU A 4 43.39 32.18 -22.15
CA GLU A 4 42.46 31.07 -22.22
C GLU A 4 42.12 30.63 -20.79
N GLY A 5 41.01 31.12 -20.25
CA GLY A 5 40.45 30.58 -19.02
C GLY A 5 39.99 29.15 -19.28
N LYS A 6 40.79 28.15 -18.90
CA LYS A 6 40.36 26.76 -18.90
C LYS A 6 39.22 26.62 -17.88
N HIS A 7 37.99 26.47 -18.36
CA HIS A 7 36.87 26.03 -17.55
C HIS A 7 37.08 24.56 -17.21
N THR A 8 37.38 24.26 -15.94
CA THR A 8 37.49 22.88 -15.44
C THR A 8 36.12 22.39 -14.99
N VAL A 9 35.69 21.24 -15.51
CA VAL A 9 34.48 20.54 -15.05
C VAL A 9 34.91 19.44 -14.07
N ASN A 10 34.38 19.48 -12.86
CA ASN A 10 34.58 18.39 -11.89
C ASN A 10 33.74 17.18 -12.30
N ALA A 11 34.19 15.98 -11.96
CA ALA A 11 33.41 14.77 -12.14
C ALA A 11 33.73 13.78 -11.02
N TYR A 12 32.77 12.91 -10.73
CA TYR A 12 32.85 11.98 -9.60
C TYR A 12 32.75 10.54 -10.10
N SER A 13 33.64 9.68 -9.64
CA SER A 13 33.54 8.24 -9.87
C SER A 13 32.44 7.62 -9.00
N ILE A 14 32.07 6.37 -9.30
CA ILE A 14 31.17 5.60 -8.45
C ILE A 14 31.71 5.43 -7.01
N PHE A 15 33.04 5.42 -6.83
CA PHE A 15 33.68 5.37 -5.52
C PHE A 15 33.56 6.68 -4.75
N ASP A 16 33.75 7.80 -5.44
CA ASP A 16 33.59 9.12 -4.82
C ASP A 16 32.17 9.29 -4.29
N ILE A 17 31.18 8.90 -5.11
CA ILE A 17 29.76 8.96 -4.76
C ILE A 17 29.43 8.04 -3.57
N ALA A 18 29.98 6.82 -3.53
CA ALA A 18 29.78 5.90 -2.42
C ALA A 18 30.37 6.44 -1.10
N ARG A 19 31.52 7.13 -1.16
CA ARG A 19 32.19 7.74 0.00
C ARG A 19 31.47 8.96 0.57
N TRP A 20 30.51 9.55 -0.15
CA TRP A 20 29.64 10.61 0.39
C TRP A 20 28.80 10.12 1.58
N GLN A 21 28.67 8.81 1.77
CA GLN A 21 27.99 8.21 2.90
C GLN A 21 29.00 7.84 3.98
N THR A 22 28.88 8.44 5.15
CA THR A 22 29.79 8.22 6.29
C THR A 22 29.78 6.79 6.80
N GLU A 23 28.66 6.09 6.65
CA GLU A 23 28.41 4.73 7.13
C GLU A 23 29.12 3.66 6.29
N LEU A 24 29.49 3.97 5.03
CA LEU A 24 30.19 3.05 4.13
C LEU A 24 31.72 3.19 4.19
N GLN A 25 32.25 4.14 4.98
CA GLN A 25 33.68 4.46 5.00
C GLN A 25 34.55 3.35 5.60
N GLU A 26 34.02 2.52 6.51
CA GLU A 26 34.74 1.37 7.09
C GLU A 26 35.01 0.26 6.04
N ASN A 27 34.09 0.10 5.07
CA ASN A 27 34.12 -0.98 4.08
C ASN A 27 34.97 -0.68 2.83
N LEU A 28 35.45 0.56 2.69
CA LEU A 28 36.17 1.10 1.52
C LEU A 28 37.68 1.29 1.75
N SER A 29 38.25 0.59 2.74
CA SER A 29 39.57 0.86 3.33
C SER A 29 40.81 0.38 2.55
N ASP A 30 40.66 -0.17 1.34
CA ASP A 30 41.78 -0.48 0.44
C ASP A 30 41.74 0.37 -0.84
N ALA A 31 42.88 1.03 -1.13
CA ALA A 31 43.26 1.82 -2.30
C ALA A 31 43.22 3.37 -2.17
N GLN A 32 44.46 3.91 -2.11
CA GLN A 32 44.97 5.27 -2.38
C GLN A 32 44.44 6.47 -1.59
N GLN A 33 45.42 7.28 -1.12
CA GLN A 33 45.25 8.45 -0.25
C GLN A 33 44.37 9.56 -0.86
N PRO A 34 43.67 10.33 0.00
CA PRO A 34 42.59 11.25 -0.40
C PRO A 34 43.08 12.52 -1.12
N SER A 35 42.35 12.97 -2.13
CA SER A 35 42.24 14.40 -2.44
C SER A 35 41.35 15.10 -1.40
N PRO A 36 41.60 16.37 -1.04
CA PRO A 36 41.00 16.98 0.13
C PRO A 36 39.48 17.17 -0.01
N LYS A 37 38.76 16.71 1.03
CA LYS A 37 37.34 16.94 1.37
C LYS A 37 36.69 18.15 0.68
N GLU A 38 35.88 17.91 -0.34
CA GLU A 38 34.63 18.66 -0.52
C GLU A 38 33.53 17.83 0.14
N LEU A 39 32.98 18.34 1.25
CA LEU A 39 31.87 17.67 1.93
C LEU A 39 30.62 17.83 1.05
N ILE A 40 30.24 16.78 0.32
CA ILE A 40 28.99 16.76 -0.44
C ILE A 40 27.88 16.35 0.49
N THR A 41 27.01 17.30 0.83
CA THR A 41 25.88 17.11 1.71
C THR A 41 24.61 16.88 0.90
N LEU A 42 23.76 16.02 1.44
CA LEU A 42 22.41 15.83 0.95
C LEU A 42 21.56 17.02 1.47
N PRO A 43 20.93 17.84 0.60
CA PRO A 43 20.16 19.01 1.05
C PRO A 43 19.05 18.66 2.05
N THR A 44 18.69 19.61 2.90
CA THR A 44 17.62 19.49 3.91
C THR A 44 16.25 19.18 3.28
N LEU A 45 16.00 19.73 2.08
CA LEU A 45 14.81 19.49 1.28
C LEU A 45 14.96 18.22 0.42
N GLN A 46 14.66 17.04 1.00
CA GLN A 46 14.75 15.76 0.30
C GLN A 46 13.52 14.89 0.46
N ARG A 47 13.14 14.19 -0.62
CA ARG A 47 12.20 13.08 -0.53
C ARG A 47 12.91 11.82 -0.01
N GLY A 48 12.13 10.85 0.49
CA GLY A 48 12.62 9.50 0.76
C GLY A 48 13.10 8.80 -0.52
N PHE A 49 13.76 7.66 -0.37
CA PHE A 49 14.08 6.80 -1.51
C PHE A 49 12.78 6.20 -2.07
N VAL A 50 12.54 6.34 -3.38
CA VAL A 50 11.28 5.96 -4.06
C VAL A 50 11.52 5.10 -5.30
N TRP A 51 12.77 4.78 -5.61
CA TRP A 51 13.10 3.94 -6.75
C TRP A 51 12.72 2.48 -6.49
N LYS A 52 12.03 1.89 -7.46
CA LYS A 52 11.68 0.47 -7.46
C LYS A 52 12.92 -0.37 -7.80
N PRO A 53 13.00 -1.63 -7.35
CA PRO A 53 14.14 -2.51 -7.62
C PRO A 53 14.56 -2.58 -9.09
N TYR A 54 13.60 -2.60 -10.02
CA TYR A 54 13.91 -2.60 -11.45
C TYR A 54 14.69 -1.36 -11.94
N GLN A 55 14.47 -0.20 -11.32
CA GLN A 55 15.18 1.03 -11.66
C GLN A 55 16.63 0.95 -11.20
N MET A 56 16.86 0.28 -10.07
CA MET A 56 18.19 0.03 -9.53
C MET A 56 18.97 -0.96 -10.40
N GLU A 57 18.34 -2.07 -10.81
CA GLU A 57 18.94 -3.06 -11.72
C GLU A 57 19.32 -2.43 -13.06
N ALA A 58 18.44 -1.58 -13.63
CA ALA A 58 18.70 -0.89 -14.88
C ALA A 58 19.83 0.15 -14.79
N LEU A 59 19.95 0.86 -13.66
CA LEU A 59 21.05 1.80 -13.45
C LEU A 59 22.39 1.05 -13.41
N TRP A 60 22.49 -0.02 -12.62
CA TRP A 60 23.73 -0.78 -12.51
C TRP A 60 24.11 -1.50 -13.81
N ASP A 61 23.14 -2.02 -14.57
CA ASP A 61 23.39 -2.55 -15.92
C ASP A 61 23.93 -1.46 -16.86
N SER A 62 23.45 -0.22 -16.75
CA SER A 62 23.99 0.91 -17.53
C SER A 62 25.42 1.28 -17.12
N ILE A 63 25.70 1.30 -15.81
CA ILE A 63 27.03 1.57 -15.25
C ILE A 63 28.05 0.52 -15.71
N LEU A 64 27.70 -0.77 -15.60
CA LEU A 64 28.56 -1.89 -16.01
C LEU A 64 28.85 -1.92 -17.51
N ARG A 65 27.97 -1.34 -18.33
CA ARG A 65 28.20 -1.16 -19.78
C ARG A 65 29.05 0.06 -20.14
N GLY A 66 29.36 0.91 -19.16
CA GLY A 66 30.01 2.21 -19.40
C GLY A 66 29.10 3.20 -20.14
N TYR A 67 27.77 3.08 -20.02
CA TYR A 67 26.87 4.08 -20.58
C TYR A 67 26.99 5.40 -19.80
N PRO A 68 26.89 6.55 -20.47
CA PRO A 68 26.93 7.83 -19.79
C PRO A 68 25.73 7.95 -18.86
N ILE A 69 26.01 8.22 -17.58
CA ILE A 69 25.00 8.53 -16.58
C ILE A 69 24.87 10.05 -16.51
N GLY A 70 23.63 10.55 -16.40
CA GLY A 70 23.37 11.99 -16.40
C GLY A 70 24.18 12.74 -15.35
N ALA A 71 24.44 14.02 -15.60
CA ALA A 71 25.20 14.86 -14.68
C ALA A 71 24.57 14.94 -13.27
N LEU A 72 25.40 15.28 -12.29
CA LEU A 72 25.01 15.58 -10.92
C LEU A 72 24.89 17.09 -10.77
N LEU A 73 23.71 17.56 -10.36
CA LEU A 73 23.48 18.96 -10.13
C LEU A 73 23.82 19.29 -8.68
N LEU A 74 24.81 20.16 -8.48
CA LEU A 74 25.32 20.54 -7.17
C LEU A 74 25.19 22.05 -6.99
N SER A 75 24.97 22.50 -5.76
CA SER A 75 25.02 23.92 -5.41
C SER A 75 26.07 24.18 -4.34
N LYS A 76 26.74 25.33 -4.42
CA LYS A 76 27.75 25.71 -3.42
C LYS A 76 27.07 26.08 -2.11
N SER A 77 27.51 25.50 -1.00
CA SER A 77 26.94 25.70 0.34
C SER A 77 28.06 25.84 1.37
N GLY A 78 28.42 27.08 1.73
CA GLY A 78 29.56 27.37 2.60
C GLY A 78 30.88 26.78 2.07
N ASN A 79 31.48 25.86 2.84
CA ASN A 79 32.70 25.12 2.49
C ASN A 79 32.44 23.77 1.80
N GLY A 80 31.18 23.42 1.50
CA GLY A 80 30.77 22.17 0.86
C GLY A 80 29.84 22.39 -0.35
N LYS A 81 29.22 21.29 -0.82
CA LYS A 81 28.27 21.31 -1.94
C LYS A 81 27.02 20.51 -1.59
N ASP A 82 25.84 21.01 -1.95
CA ASP A 82 24.55 20.33 -1.76
C ASP A 82 24.08 19.66 -3.06
N LEU A 83 23.76 18.36 -3.01
CA LEU A 83 23.24 17.58 -4.15
C LEU A 83 21.77 17.91 -4.45
N LEU A 84 21.53 18.71 -5.48
CA LEU A 84 20.19 19.16 -5.89
C LEU A 84 19.42 18.14 -6.74
N ASP A 85 20.11 17.46 -7.67
CA ASP A 85 19.56 16.36 -8.47
C ASP A 85 20.56 15.20 -8.59
N GLY A 86 20.03 13.98 -8.66
CA GLY A 86 20.81 12.75 -8.70
C GLY A 86 20.73 11.91 -7.43
N GLN A 87 19.96 12.33 -6.42
CA GLN A 87 19.84 11.64 -5.13
C GLN A 87 19.56 10.13 -5.27
N GLN A 88 18.53 9.74 -6.03
CA GLN A 88 18.16 8.32 -6.17
C GLN A 88 19.25 7.50 -6.90
N ARG A 89 19.96 8.13 -7.86
CA ARG A 89 21.09 7.53 -8.58
C ARG A 89 22.27 7.32 -7.64
N CYS A 90 22.64 8.35 -6.88
CA CYS A 90 23.73 8.32 -5.92
C CYS A 90 23.46 7.30 -4.79
N THR A 91 22.23 7.26 -4.27
CA THR A 91 21.81 6.23 -3.30
C THR A 91 21.97 4.82 -3.86
N THR A 92 21.51 4.58 -5.09
CA THR A 92 21.63 3.26 -5.72
C THR A 92 23.09 2.86 -5.97
N ILE A 93 23.93 3.82 -6.34
CA ILE A 93 25.38 3.61 -6.49
C ILE A 93 26.00 3.24 -5.13
N ALA A 94 25.68 3.97 -4.06
CA ALA A 94 26.16 3.66 -2.72
C ALA A 94 25.73 2.25 -2.27
N LEU A 95 24.49 1.84 -2.55
CA LEU A 95 23.97 0.50 -2.22
C LEU A 95 24.72 -0.64 -2.92
N GLY A 96 25.40 -0.41 -4.04
CA GLY A 96 26.23 -1.45 -4.68
C GLY A 96 27.53 -1.76 -3.93
N PHE A 97 27.98 -0.86 -3.05
CA PHE A 97 29.15 -1.04 -2.19
C PHE A 97 28.81 -1.58 -0.80
N GLN A 98 27.54 -1.92 -0.55
CA GLN A 98 27.11 -2.50 0.71
C GLN A 98 27.38 -4.01 0.74
N ASP A 99 28.04 -4.49 1.79
CA ASP A 99 28.22 -5.92 2.03
C ASP A 99 26.93 -6.50 2.61
N PRO A 100 26.23 -7.41 1.91
CA PRO A 100 24.99 -8.01 2.41
C PRO A 100 25.17 -8.87 3.67
N PHE A 101 26.40 -9.28 4.00
CA PHE A 101 26.72 -10.13 5.15
C PHE A 101 27.10 -9.36 6.42
N GLU A 102 27.22 -8.04 6.34
CA GLU A 102 27.50 -7.19 7.50
C GLU A 102 26.22 -6.49 8.01
N GLU A 103 26.17 -6.26 9.33
CA GLU A 103 25.07 -5.54 9.94
C GLU A 103 25.13 -4.06 9.55
N VAL A 104 24.14 -3.62 8.76
CA VAL A 104 24.10 -2.25 8.25
C VAL A 104 23.50 -1.31 9.30
N LYS A 105 24.28 -0.32 9.74
CA LYS A 105 23.76 0.83 10.48
C LYS A 105 23.26 1.88 9.49
N ASP A 106 21.97 2.26 9.60
CA ASP A 106 21.29 3.42 9.02
C ASP A 106 21.92 4.05 7.74
N ILE A 107 21.95 3.32 6.62
CA ILE A 107 22.37 3.91 5.33
C ILE A 107 21.23 4.81 4.78
N LEU A 108 21.52 6.07 4.47
CA LEU A 108 20.66 6.95 3.65
C LEU A 108 19.21 7.14 4.17
N ASN A 109 19.00 7.07 5.49
CA ASN A 109 17.67 7.08 6.12
C ASN A 109 16.78 5.87 5.76
N LEU A 110 17.36 4.81 5.19
CA LEU A 110 16.71 3.52 4.96
C LEU A 110 16.79 2.70 6.26
N LYS A 111 15.92 2.99 7.24
CA LYS A 111 15.84 2.19 8.47
C LYS A 111 15.35 0.76 8.17
N GLU A 112 16.00 -0.23 8.80
CA GLU A 112 15.68 -1.68 8.85
C GLU A 112 15.52 -2.46 7.53
N ASN A 113 15.48 -1.80 6.37
CA ASN A 113 15.12 -2.39 5.07
C ASN A 113 16.10 -2.03 3.94
N VAL A 114 17.40 -2.07 4.21
CA VAL A 114 18.43 -1.79 3.20
C VAL A 114 18.39 -2.88 2.10
N PRO A 115 18.18 -2.52 0.81
CA PRO A 115 18.25 -3.49 -0.28
C PRO A 115 19.68 -3.95 -0.52
N SER A 116 19.87 -5.22 -0.87
CA SER A 116 21.17 -5.73 -1.33
C SER A 116 21.19 -5.92 -2.83
N ILE A 117 22.34 -5.61 -3.45
CA ILE A 117 22.53 -5.70 -4.90
C ILE A 117 23.50 -6.83 -5.21
N TRP A 118 23.04 -7.73 -6.07
CA TRP A 118 23.76 -8.91 -6.54
C TRP A 118 23.89 -8.86 -8.06
N MET A 119 24.73 -9.73 -8.61
CA MET A 119 24.89 -9.92 -10.04
C MET A 119 25.03 -11.41 -10.35
N ASP A 120 24.25 -11.90 -11.30
CA ASP A 120 24.43 -13.21 -11.90
C ASP A 120 25.62 -13.17 -12.87
N LEU A 121 26.62 -14.03 -12.65
CA LEU A 121 27.82 -14.08 -13.50
C LEU A 121 27.53 -14.60 -14.90
N GLN A 122 26.44 -15.36 -15.09
CA GLN A 122 26.03 -15.78 -16.42
C GLN A 122 25.43 -14.57 -17.18
N PRO A 123 26.00 -14.19 -18.34
CA PRO A 123 25.49 -13.07 -19.13
C PRO A 123 24.05 -13.31 -19.61
N LEU A 124 23.26 -12.23 -19.69
CA LEU A 124 21.90 -12.30 -20.21
C LEU A 124 21.91 -12.24 -21.74
N GLU A 125 21.60 -13.37 -22.38
CA GLU A 125 21.43 -13.41 -23.84
C GLU A 125 20.16 -12.68 -24.30
N ARG A 126 19.05 -12.86 -23.55
CA ARG A 126 17.74 -12.29 -23.84
C ARG A 126 17.05 -11.83 -22.56
N ASN A 127 16.86 -10.52 -22.41
CA ASN A 127 16.03 -9.91 -21.37
C ASN A 127 14.98 -9.01 -22.03
N LYS A 128 13.75 -9.01 -21.51
CA LYS A 128 12.63 -8.28 -22.11
C LYS A 128 12.86 -6.76 -22.23
N TYR A 129 13.67 -6.18 -21.35
CA TYR A 129 14.01 -4.75 -21.38
C TYR A 129 15.47 -4.51 -21.78
N GLY A 130 16.12 -5.52 -22.36
CA GLY A 130 17.44 -5.38 -22.96
C GLY A 130 18.61 -5.32 -21.99
N LEU A 131 18.44 -5.71 -20.71
CA LEU A 131 19.57 -5.92 -19.77
C LEU A 131 20.55 -6.97 -20.32
N ARG A 132 21.84 -6.80 -20.02
CA ARG A 132 22.95 -7.67 -20.43
C ARG A 132 23.65 -8.27 -19.21
N PHE A 133 23.76 -7.49 -18.14
CA PHE A 133 24.24 -7.96 -16.86
C PHE A 133 23.05 -8.41 -16.01
N GLY A 134 23.19 -9.56 -15.36
CA GLY A 134 22.16 -10.14 -14.49
C GLY A 134 22.09 -9.48 -13.13
N VAL A 135 21.98 -8.15 -13.05
CA VAL A 135 21.87 -7.43 -11.77
C VAL A 135 20.58 -7.83 -11.07
N ARG A 136 20.64 -8.13 -9.77
CA ARG A 136 19.50 -8.57 -8.95
C ARG A 136 19.43 -7.74 -7.68
N VAL A 137 18.29 -7.08 -7.46
CA VAL A 137 18.04 -6.37 -6.20
C VAL A 137 17.12 -7.19 -5.31
N LEU A 138 17.57 -7.42 -4.07
CA LEU A 138 16.81 -8.08 -3.02
C LEU A 138 16.31 -7.04 -2.01
N THR A 139 15.07 -7.21 -1.55
CA THR A 139 14.46 -6.33 -0.55
C THR A 139 13.88 -7.16 0.59
N ARG A 140 13.49 -6.52 1.70
CA ARG A 140 12.80 -7.22 2.82
C ARG A 140 11.53 -7.96 2.35
N SER A 141 10.79 -7.37 1.42
CA SER A 141 9.56 -7.97 0.87
C SER A 141 9.82 -9.02 -0.21
N HIS A 142 11.02 -9.01 -0.80
CA HIS A 142 11.45 -9.95 -1.83
C HIS A 142 12.89 -10.40 -1.55
N PRO A 143 13.11 -11.21 -0.49
CA PRO A 143 14.46 -11.66 -0.10
C PRO A 143 15.10 -12.61 -1.12
N TRP A 144 14.32 -13.08 -2.09
CA TRP A 144 14.71 -13.93 -3.22
C TRP A 144 14.77 -13.19 -4.57
N GLY A 145 14.38 -11.90 -4.61
CA GLY A 145 14.43 -11.06 -5.81
C GLY A 145 13.27 -11.23 -6.80
N TYR A 146 13.53 -10.84 -8.04
CA TYR A 146 12.57 -10.77 -9.15
C TYR A 146 12.95 -11.74 -10.28
N GLN A 147 12.11 -11.84 -11.32
CA GLN A 147 12.36 -12.77 -12.42
C GLN A 147 13.58 -12.38 -13.25
N LEU A 148 14.42 -13.35 -13.62
CA LEU A 148 15.62 -13.15 -14.45
C LEU A 148 15.28 -12.51 -15.81
N ALA A 149 14.18 -12.96 -16.43
CA ALA A 149 13.76 -12.56 -17.77
C ALA A 149 12.94 -11.25 -17.83
N ASP A 150 12.11 -10.98 -16.81
CA ASP A 150 11.28 -9.78 -16.65
C ASP A 150 11.45 -9.27 -15.23
N HIS A 151 12.55 -8.54 -14.99
CA HIS A 151 12.94 -8.05 -13.67
C HIS A 151 11.92 -7.09 -13.01
N ARG A 152 10.90 -6.65 -13.75
CA ARG A 152 9.78 -5.85 -13.21
C ARG A 152 8.70 -6.72 -12.57
N ARG A 153 8.78 -8.04 -12.73
CA ARG A 153 7.81 -9.01 -12.21
C ARG A 153 8.43 -9.83 -11.09
N PRO A 154 7.74 -10.00 -9.96
CA PRO A 154 8.23 -10.88 -8.91
C PRO A 154 8.16 -12.35 -9.36
N ILE A 155 9.03 -13.20 -8.80
CA ILE A 155 9.09 -14.63 -9.18
C ILE A 155 7.73 -15.33 -8.94
N PRO A 156 7.41 -16.42 -9.67
CA PRO A 156 6.16 -17.17 -9.47
C PRO A 156 6.00 -17.67 -8.03
N THR A 157 4.76 -17.74 -7.52
CA THR A 157 4.49 -18.13 -6.12
C THR A 157 5.12 -19.46 -5.72
N SER A 158 5.02 -20.49 -6.57
CA SER A 158 5.64 -21.80 -6.32
C SER A 158 7.17 -21.77 -6.19
N GLN A 159 7.82 -20.77 -6.78
CA GLN A 159 9.25 -20.54 -6.63
C GLN A 159 9.56 -19.76 -5.35
N ARG A 160 8.69 -18.83 -4.92
CA ARG A 160 8.83 -18.12 -3.64
C ARG A 160 8.78 -19.07 -2.46
N GLU A 161 7.91 -20.07 -2.50
CA GLU A 161 7.80 -21.07 -1.42
C GLU A 161 9.08 -21.89 -1.27
N LYS A 162 9.62 -22.38 -2.39
CA LYS A 162 10.90 -23.11 -2.42
C LYS A 162 12.05 -22.24 -1.92
N ALA A 163 12.11 -20.99 -2.41
CA ALA A 163 13.09 -20.03 -1.95
C ALA A 163 12.97 -19.78 -0.44
N LEU A 164 11.76 -19.56 0.07
CA LEU A 164 11.52 -19.31 1.48
C LEU A 164 11.86 -20.53 2.34
N GLU A 165 11.52 -21.74 1.89
CA GLU A 165 11.89 -22.99 2.59
C GLU A 165 13.41 -23.14 2.68
N TYR A 166 14.12 -22.87 1.59
CA TYR A 166 15.59 -22.86 1.54
C TYR A 166 16.17 -21.81 2.50
N LEU A 167 15.71 -20.55 2.41
CA LEU A 167 16.20 -19.45 3.26
C LEU A 167 15.96 -19.73 4.75
N ARG A 168 14.80 -20.31 5.11
CA ARG A 168 14.49 -20.74 6.49
C ARG A 168 15.44 -21.81 7.00
N LYS A 169 15.77 -22.80 6.17
CA LYS A 169 16.74 -23.84 6.53
C LYS A 169 18.11 -23.24 6.80
N ARG A 170 18.50 -22.22 6.03
CA ARG A 170 19.82 -21.57 6.12
C ARG A 170 19.95 -20.64 7.33
N GLN A 171 18.90 -19.90 7.70
CA GLN A 171 18.90 -19.02 8.87
C GLN A 171 18.76 -19.77 10.21
N GLY A 172 18.06 -20.90 10.23
CA GLY A 172 17.76 -21.66 11.44
C GLY A 172 16.48 -21.21 12.16
N PRO A 173 15.94 -22.02 13.10
CA PRO A 173 14.66 -21.74 13.76
C PRO A 173 14.72 -20.56 14.75
N PRO A 174 13.60 -19.82 14.96
CA PRO A 174 12.21 -20.21 14.70
C PRO A 174 11.75 -20.08 13.25
N LYS A 175 10.58 -20.67 12.92
CA LYS A 175 9.88 -20.47 11.64
C LYS A 175 9.67 -18.96 11.44
N CYS A 176 10.56 -18.34 10.68
CA CYS A 176 10.54 -16.91 10.43
C CYS A 176 9.75 -16.60 9.14
N GLY A 177 9.03 -15.48 9.13
CA GLY A 177 8.39 -14.95 7.93
C GLY A 177 9.44 -14.51 6.90
N PHE A 178 9.09 -14.37 5.62
CA PHE A 178 10.06 -13.93 4.61
C PHE A 178 10.65 -12.53 4.90
N SER A 179 9.93 -11.70 5.66
CA SER A 179 10.36 -10.36 6.11
C SER A 179 11.33 -10.37 7.29
N GLU A 180 11.44 -11.50 7.98
CA GLU A 180 12.34 -11.72 9.11
C GLU A 180 13.65 -12.37 8.66
N ILE A 181 13.79 -12.65 7.36
CA ILE A 181 15.04 -13.12 6.78
C ILE A 181 16.07 -11.99 6.87
N THR A 182 17.11 -12.18 7.68
CA THR A 182 18.19 -11.20 7.84
C THR A 182 18.99 -11.10 6.53
N SER A 183 19.61 -9.94 6.28
CA SER A 183 20.26 -9.63 5.01
C SER A 183 21.27 -10.69 4.57
N GLU A 184 22.03 -11.23 5.53
CA GLU A 184 23.10 -12.21 5.32
C GLU A 184 22.62 -13.54 4.70
N PHE A 185 21.36 -13.91 4.93
CA PHE A 185 20.79 -15.14 4.38
C PHE A 185 20.11 -14.93 3.04
N ARG A 186 19.76 -13.69 2.65
CA ARG A 186 19.04 -13.39 1.41
C ARG A 186 19.92 -13.71 0.20
N THR A 187 19.36 -14.44 -0.77
CA THR A 187 20.05 -14.77 -2.03
C THR A 187 19.09 -14.69 -3.22
N PRO A 188 19.54 -14.27 -4.41
CA PRO A 188 18.70 -14.27 -5.60
C PRO A 188 18.31 -15.71 -5.99
N TRP A 189 17.00 -15.98 -6.07
CA TRP A 189 16.49 -17.32 -6.37
C TRP A 189 16.44 -17.64 -7.87
N ASP A 190 16.07 -16.66 -8.69
CA ASP A 190 16.02 -16.77 -10.15
C ASP A 190 17.33 -16.21 -10.73
N ALA A 191 18.44 -16.92 -10.47
CA ALA A 191 19.81 -16.62 -10.89
C ALA A 191 20.62 -17.91 -11.00
N TYR A 192 21.61 -17.98 -11.88
CA TYR A 192 22.47 -19.15 -12.08
C TYR A 192 23.69 -19.13 -11.15
N PHE A 193 24.46 -18.04 -11.19
CA PHE A 193 25.69 -17.86 -10.40
C PHE A 193 25.67 -16.49 -9.70
N PRO A 194 24.80 -16.31 -8.68
CA PRO A 194 24.60 -15.01 -8.04
C PRO A 194 25.75 -14.62 -7.10
N VAL A 195 26.41 -13.50 -7.36
CA VAL A 195 27.47 -12.93 -6.51
C VAL A 195 27.08 -11.52 -6.05
N PRO A 196 27.24 -11.17 -4.76
CA PRO A 196 27.05 -9.80 -4.29
C PRO A 196 27.89 -8.79 -5.08
N LEU A 197 27.28 -7.68 -5.50
CA LEU A 197 27.94 -6.69 -6.33
C LEU A 197 29.16 -6.08 -5.61
N PHE A 198 29.07 -5.90 -4.30
CA PHE A 198 30.18 -5.43 -3.47
C PHE A 198 31.46 -6.25 -3.65
N MET A 199 31.37 -7.58 -3.73
CA MET A 199 32.55 -8.43 -3.92
C MET A 199 33.26 -8.17 -5.25
N LEU A 200 32.50 -7.87 -6.29
CA LEU A 200 33.03 -7.56 -7.62
C LEU A 200 33.72 -6.20 -7.65
N LEU A 201 33.15 -5.22 -6.92
CA LEU A 201 33.67 -3.85 -6.86
C LEU A 201 34.88 -3.69 -5.93
N LYS A 202 34.94 -4.48 -4.84
CA LYS A 202 36.01 -4.41 -3.82
C LYS A 202 37.37 -4.88 -4.33
N ALA A 203 37.40 -5.84 -5.26
CA ALA A 203 38.64 -6.37 -5.79
C ALA A 203 39.48 -5.26 -6.45
N ASN A 204 40.79 -5.24 -6.20
CA ASN A 204 41.68 -4.14 -6.60
C ASN A 204 41.78 -3.99 -8.13
N ASN A 205 42.32 -2.87 -8.61
CA ASN A 205 42.67 -2.67 -10.03
C ASN A 205 43.94 -3.47 -10.42
N SER A 206 43.95 -4.75 -10.08
CA SER A 206 44.97 -5.73 -10.45
C SER A 206 44.67 -6.35 -11.82
N THR A 207 45.57 -7.19 -12.34
CA THR A 207 45.32 -7.92 -13.59
C THR A 207 44.13 -8.87 -13.46
N PHE A 208 43.56 -9.30 -14.60
CA PHE A 208 42.44 -10.23 -14.65
C PHE A 208 42.68 -11.50 -13.81
N GLU A 209 43.90 -12.05 -13.87
CA GLU A 209 44.26 -13.29 -13.17
C GLU A 209 44.17 -13.14 -11.65
N ILE A 210 44.73 -12.05 -11.11
CA ILE A 210 44.69 -11.75 -9.67
C ILE A 210 43.24 -11.53 -9.23
N TRP A 211 42.50 -10.70 -9.97
CA TRP A 211 41.10 -10.41 -9.68
C TRP A 211 40.23 -11.69 -9.69
N ARG A 212 40.45 -12.55 -10.69
CA ARG A 212 39.76 -13.85 -10.84
C ARG A 212 40.04 -14.76 -9.65
N ASP A 213 41.30 -14.87 -9.24
CA ASP A 213 41.72 -15.79 -8.19
C ASP A 213 41.20 -15.32 -6.81
N GLU A 214 41.27 -14.01 -6.52
CA GLU A 214 40.64 -13.41 -5.33
C GLU A 214 39.12 -13.62 -5.30
N LEU A 215 38.44 -13.43 -6.44
CA LEU A 215 37.00 -13.64 -6.53
C LEU A 215 36.64 -15.11 -6.28
N ARG A 216 37.38 -16.06 -6.86
CA ARG A 216 37.16 -17.50 -6.65
C ARG A 216 37.32 -17.91 -5.19
N GLU A 217 38.33 -17.38 -4.51
CA GLU A 217 38.53 -17.62 -3.07
C GLU A 217 37.35 -17.10 -2.24
N ARG A 218 36.88 -15.88 -2.51
CA ARG A 218 35.71 -15.29 -1.84
C ARG A 218 34.42 -16.07 -2.11
N MET A 219 34.18 -16.48 -3.36
CA MET A 219 33.01 -17.31 -3.71
C MET A 219 33.03 -18.63 -2.96
N SER A 220 34.21 -19.29 -2.87
CA SER A 220 34.33 -20.58 -2.17
C SER A 220 34.12 -20.49 -0.65
N SER A 221 34.42 -19.34 -0.04
CA SER A 221 34.33 -19.16 1.41
C SER A 221 32.96 -18.62 1.86
N LEU A 222 32.40 -17.63 1.15
CA LEU A 222 31.19 -16.90 1.56
C LEU A 222 29.91 -17.40 0.88
N LEU A 223 30.02 -18.03 -0.29
CA LEU A 223 28.87 -18.43 -1.12
C LEU A 223 28.69 -19.96 -1.24
N ALA A 224 29.36 -20.72 -0.38
CA ALA A 224 29.25 -22.18 -0.34
C ALA A 224 27.82 -22.62 0.03
N GLY A 225 27.30 -23.63 -0.68
CA GLY A 225 25.98 -24.20 -0.42
C GLY A 225 24.80 -23.28 -0.78
N ILE A 226 25.02 -22.28 -1.64
CA ILE A 226 23.92 -21.49 -2.20
C ILE A 226 23.07 -22.36 -3.12
N GLU A 227 21.75 -22.35 -2.92
CA GLU A 227 20.78 -22.99 -3.80
C GLU A 227 19.97 -21.90 -4.53
N THR A 228 19.69 -22.17 -5.80
CA THR A 228 18.82 -21.35 -6.65
C THR A 228 17.72 -22.24 -7.22
N ARG A 229 16.80 -21.67 -8.00
CA ARG A 229 15.80 -22.46 -8.72
C ARG A 229 16.40 -23.51 -9.68
N TYR A 230 17.68 -23.37 -10.03
CA TYR A 230 18.40 -24.25 -10.95
C TYR A 230 19.17 -25.36 -10.21
N GLY A 231 19.14 -25.36 -8.87
CA GLY A 231 19.85 -26.32 -8.02
C GLY A 231 20.94 -25.66 -7.18
N GLU A 232 21.77 -26.48 -6.57
CA GLU A 232 22.96 -26.05 -5.82
C GLU A 232 23.98 -25.41 -6.78
N VAL A 233 24.53 -24.26 -6.40
CA VAL A 233 25.42 -23.46 -7.24
C VAL A 233 26.85 -23.96 -7.12
N SER A 234 27.38 -24.47 -8.23
CA SER A 234 28.77 -24.89 -8.37
C SER A 234 29.60 -23.78 -9.04
N TYR A 235 30.22 -22.90 -8.24
CA TYR A 235 31.02 -21.79 -8.79
C TYR A 235 32.26 -22.23 -9.60
N SER A 236 32.65 -23.51 -9.51
CA SER A 236 33.68 -24.08 -10.41
C SER A 236 33.23 -24.19 -11.86
N GLU A 237 31.93 -24.15 -12.14
CA GLU A 237 31.36 -24.23 -13.49
C GLU A 237 31.28 -22.88 -14.21
N VAL A 238 31.63 -21.78 -13.53
CA VAL A 238 31.63 -20.44 -14.12
C VAL A 238 32.67 -20.36 -15.24
N GLU A 239 32.23 -20.02 -16.45
CA GLU A 239 33.12 -19.88 -17.59
C GLU A 239 34.11 -18.72 -17.41
N GLU A 240 35.36 -18.95 -17.82
CA GLU A 240 36.40 -17.91 -17.78
C GLU A 240 36.07 -16.72 -18.70
N SER A 241 35.34 -16.98 -19.79
CA SER A 241 34.81 -15.95 -20.70
C SER A 241 33.86 -14.98 -19.97
N TRP A 242 33.02 -15.48 -19.07
CA TRP A 242 32.06 -14.68 -18.30
C TRP A 242 32.76 -13.86 -17.22
N LEU A 243 33.76 -14.45 -16.57
CA LEU A 243 34.61 -13.73 -15.61
C LEU A 243 35.39 -12.60 -16.29
N CYS A 244 35.94 -12.85 -17.48
CA CYS A 244 36.65 -11.84 -18.26
C CYS A 244 35.72 -10.69 -18.67
N ASN A 245 34.53 -10.99 -19.18
CA ASN A 245 33.53 -9.98 -19.49
C ASN A 245 33.12 -9.17 -18.24
N THR A 246 32.91 -9.84 -17.12
CA THR A 246 32.59 -9.21 -15.84
C THR A 246 33.72 -8.29 -15.36
N TYR A 247 34.97 -8.72 -15.46
CA TYR A 247 36.14 -7.91 -15.10
C TYR A 247 36.19 -6.62 -15.91
N HIS A 248 36.02 -6.69 -17.24
CA HIS A 248 35.98 -5.49 -18.08
C HIS A 248 34.79 -4.57 -17.77
N ALA A 249 33.64 -5.13 -17.41
CA ALA A 249 32.47 -4.36 -16.99
C ALA A 249 32.72 -3.62 -15.66
N VAL A 250 33.36 -4.29 -14.70
CA VAL A 250 33.77 -3.68 -13.43
C VAL A 250 34.79 -2.57 -13.68
N LEU A 251 35.82 -2.79 -14.51
CA LEU A 251 36.77 -1.73 -14.87
C LEU A 251 36.06 -0.52 -15.49
N SER A 252 35.16 -0.76 -16.44
CA SER A 252 34.37 0.30 -17.08
C SER A 252 33.52 1.07 -16.07
N ALA A 253 32.91 0.37 -15.11
CA ALA A 253 32.14 0.98 -14.02
C ALA A 253 33.01 1.85 -13.10
N LYS A 254 34.24 1.39 -12.79
CA LYS A 254 35.20 2.13 -11.95
C LYS A 254 35.75 3.38 -12.66
N GLU A 255 35.93 3.33 -13.98
CA GLU A 255 36.39 4.45 -14.81
C GLU A 255 35.28 5.45 -15.17
N LEU A 256 34.01 5.08 -14.97
CA LEU A 256 32.87 5.94 -15.26
C LEU A 256 32.87 7.18 -14.36
N LEU A 257 32.85 8.35 -14.98
CA LEU A 257 32.79 9.65 -14.32
C LEU A 257 31.44 10.32 -14.55
N LEU A 258 30.78 10.73 -13.47
CA LEU A 258 29.55 11.51 -13.52
C LEU A 258 29.91 13.00 -13.45
N PRO A 259 29.61 13.80 -14.49
CA PRO A 259 30.00 15.20 -14.53
C PRO A 259 29.20 16.04 -13.53
N GLU A 260 29.86 17.04 -12.95
CA GLU A 260 29.24 18.06 -12.10
C GLU A 260 28.65 19.19 -12.96
N ILE A 261 27.41 19.56 -12.65
CA ILE A 261 26.85 20.86 -13.00
C ILE A 261 26.75 21.65 -11.70
N LEU A 262 27.68 22.60 -11.51
CA LEU A 262 27.69 23.47 -10.35
C LEU A 262 26.85 24.71 -10.62
N VAL A 263 25.87 24.95 -9.75
CA VAL A 263 24.98 26.12 -9.82
C VAL A 263 25.28 27.06 -8.67
N ASN A 264 25.39 28.36 -8.95
CA ASN A 264 25.40 29.38 -7.90
C ASN A 264 23.95 29.64 -7.44
N LYS A 265 23.65 29.44 -6.15
CA LYS A 265 22.33 29.69 -5.58
C LYS A 265 21.84 31.12 -5.86
N GLU A 266 22.74 32.10 -5.88
CA GLU A 266 22.45 33.53 -6.11
C GLU A 266 21.91 33.82 -7.53
N ALA A 267 22.30 33.04 -8.54
CA ALA A 267 21.90 33.28 -9.94
C ALA A 267 20.48 32.78 -10.27
N MET A 268 19.83 32.05 -9.35
CA MET A 268 18.51 31.44 -9.55
C MET A 268 17.40 32.09 -8.72
N THR A 269 17.71 33.18 -8.01
CA THR A 269 16.78 33.92 -7.15
C THR A 269 16.28 35.18 -7.86
N GLU A 270 15.18 35.08 -8.60
CA GLU A 270 14.53 36.25 -9.23
C GLU A 270 13.61 37.03 -8.27
N ASP A 271 13.49 36.61 -6.99
CA ASP A 271 12.58 37.26 -6.04
C ASP A 271 13.24 37.40 -4.65
N ASP A 272 13.68 38.61 -4.32
CA ASP A 272 14.32 38.96 -3.05
C ASP A 272 13.38 38.82 -1.84
N ASN A 273 12.06 38.68 -2.06
CA ASN A 273 11.05 38.59 -1.01
C ASN A 273 10.77 37.16 -0.49
N LEU A 274 11.41 36.13 -1.04
CA LEU A 274 11.24 34.73 -0.59
C LEU A 274 12.32 34.32 0.40
N SER A 275 11.95 33.56 1.44
CA SER A 275 12.95 32.98 2.35
C SER A 275 13.82 31.95 1.61
N GLU A 276 15.04 31.71 2.10
CA GLU A 276 16.00 30.77 1.48
C GLU A 276 15.40 29.36 1.28
N SER A 277 14.59 28.89 2.23
CA SER A 277 13.84 27.62 2.15
C SER A 277 12.74 27.59 1.07
N GLU A 278 12.10 28.72 0.77
CA GLU A 278 11.06 28.83 -0.27
C GLU A 278 11.67 28.82 -1.68
N LYS A 279 12.87 29.39 -1.81
CA LYS A 279 13.68 29.41 -3.03
C LYS A 279 14.16 28.00 -3.38
N ASP A 280 14.72 27.28 -2.41
CA ASP A 280 15.19 25.89 -2.57
C ASP A 280 14.04 24.94 -2.97
N ALA A 281 12.83 25.11 -2.42
CA ALA A 281 11.66 24.31 -2.79
C ALA A 281 11.20 24.51 -4.23
N THR A 282 11.25 25.74 -4.74
CA THR A 282 10.78 26.05 -6.11
C THR A 282 11.76 25.53 -7.16
N LEU A 283 13.06 25.62 -6.89
CA LEU A 283 14.10 25.01 -7.70
C LEU A 283 13.96 23.48 -7.75
N PHE A 284 13.75 22.85 -6.59
CA PHE A 284 13.57 21.40 -6.47
C PHE A 284 12.36 20.90 -7.27
N ILE A 285 11.24 21.65 -7.29
CA ILE A 285 10.06 21.32 -8.11
C ILE A 285 10.39 21.35 -9.60
N ARG A 286 11.05 22.42 -10.07
CA ARG A 286 11.36 22.60 -11.49
C ARG A 286 12.32 21.52 -12.00
N LEU A 287 13.33 21.16 -11.20
CA LEU A 287 14.31 20.13 -11.54
C LEU A 287 13.70 18.72 -11.59
N ASN A 288 12.75 18.43 -10.71
CA ASN A 288 12.14 17.09 -10.63
C ASN A 288 10.86 16.94 -11.50
N ALA A 289 10.48 17.95 -12.29
CA ALA A 289 9.23 17.95 -13.05
C ALA A 289 9.17 16.90 -14.18
N GLU A 290 10.32 16.56 -14.77
CA GLU A 290 10.47 15.56 -15.84
C GLU A 290 10.81 14.15 -15.32
N GLY A 291 11.09 14.01 -14.01
CA GLY A 291 11.32 12.73 -13.33
C GLY A 291 10.07 12.21 -12.60
N THR A 292 10.28 11.42 -11.53
CA THR A 292 9.18 11.06 -10.62
C THR A 292 8.65 12.33 -9.95
N ARG A 293 7.46 12.78 -10.36
CA ARG A 293 6.84 14.02 -9.87
C ARG A 293 6.68 14.00 -8.35
N ILE A 294 7.12 15.07 -7.70
CA ILE A 294 6.93 15.29 -6.27
C ILE A 294 5.55 15.92 -6.07
N THR A 295 4.78 15.37 -5.14
CA THR A 295 3.45 15.90 -4.80
C THR A 295 3.56 17.17 -3.94
N GLY A 296 2.51 18.00 -3.97
CA GLY A 296 2.42 19.20 -3.11
C GLY A 296 2.64 18.91 -1.62
N GLN A 297 2.17 17.75 -1.14
CA GLN A 297 2.32 17.33 0.24
C GLN A 297 3.77 16.92 0.58
N GLU A 298 4.47 16.24 -0.32
CA GLU A 298 5.89 15.89 -0.12
C GLU A 298 6.79 17.12 -0.05
N LEU A 299 6.44 18.18 -0.78
CA LEU A 299 7.11 19.48 -0.69
C LEU A 299 6.85 20.14 0.67
N ILE A 300 5.61 20.11 1.17
CA ILE A 300 5.28 20.59 2.52
C ILE A 300 6.14 19.88 3.56
N TYR A 301 6.23 18.55 3.51
CA TYR A 301 7.04 17.79 4.46
C TYR A 301 8.52 18.14 4.35
N SER A 302 9.02 18.29 3.13
CA SER A 302 10.42 18.67 2.90
C SER A 302 10.72 20.07 3.44
N MET A 303 9.84 21.05 3.19
CA MET A 303 9.95 22.39 3.75
C MET A 303 9.88 22.35 5.28
N LEU A 304 9.00 21.53 5.84
CA LEU A 304 8.87 21.36 7.28
C LEU A 304 10.18 20.83 7.88
N LYS A 305 10.84 19.84 7.27
CA LYS A 305 12.14 19.33 7.75
C LYS A 305 13.25 20.38 7.70
N ALA A 306 13.20 21.29 6.73
CA ALA A 306 14.17 22.38 6.64
C ALA A 306 13.99 23.41 7.75
N VAL A 307 12.75 23.64 8.20
CA VAL A 307 12.42 24.60 9.27
C VAL A 307 12.45 23.94 10.67
N PHE A 308 12.02 22.69 10.76
CA PHE A 308 11.88 21.88 11.98
C PHE A 308 12.44 20.47 11.73
N PRO A 309 13.76 20.26 11.92
CA PRO A 309 14.39 18.95 11.70
C PRO A 309 13.75 17.81 12.52
N GLU A 310 13.21 18.11 13.69
CA GLU A 310 12.53 17.20 14.62
C GLU A 310 11.27 16.57 14.01
N ALA A 311 10.65 17.22 13.01
CA ALA A 311 9.49 16.69 12.30
C ALA A 311 9.76 15.32 11.67
N LYS A 312 11.00 15.07 11.23
CA LYS A 312 11.42 13.76 10.72
C LYS A 312 11.37 12.70 11.82
N LYS A 313 11.96 13.01 12.98
CA LYS A 313 12.00 12.10 14.13
C LYS A 313 10.59 11.76 14.61
N LEU A 314 9.71 12.75 14.70
CA LEU A 314 8.32 12.54 15.08
C LEU A 314 7.61 11.57 14.12
N VAL A 315 7.67 11.82 12.80
CA VAL A 315 6.99 10.96 11.82
C VAL A 315 7.54 9.53 11.82
N GLU A 316 8.84 9.36 12.10
CA GLU A 316 9.46 8.05 12.24
C GLU A 316 9.03 7.31 13.52
N GLU A 317 8.65 8.03 14.58
CA GLU A 317 8.28 7.46 15.89
C GLU A 317 6.76 7.25 16.09
N ILE A 318 5.90 7.86 15.28
CA ILE A 318 4.44 7.77 15.43
C ILE A 318 3.92 6.39 15.03
N ASP A 319 2.97 5.85 15.81
CA ASP A 319 2.28 4.57 15.57
C ASP A 319 1.24 4.62 14.43
N LEU A 320 1.57 5.29 13.32
CA LEU A 320 0.78 5.42 12.08
C LEU A 320 1.70 5.43 10.84
N ARG A 321 2.84 4.73 10.89
CA ARG A 321 3.88 4.69 9.83
C ARG A 321 3.38 4.23 8.46
N PHE A 322 2.24 3.53 8.43
CA PHE A 322 1.56 3.12 7.20
C PHE A 322 0.85 4.27 6.46
N ILE A 323 0.69 5.43 7.11
CA ILE A 323 0.23 6.67 6.48
C ILE A 323 1.46 7.43 5.94
N ALA A 324 1.37 7.92 4.71
CA ALA A 324 2.44 8.70 4.12
C ALA A 324 2.85 9.89 5.03
N PRO A 325 4.16 10.10 5.29
CA PRO A 325 4.69 11.21 6.09
C PRO A 325 4.06 12.56 5.78
N SER A 326 3.88 12.83 4.49
CA SER A 326 3.32 14.07 3.97
C SER A 326 1.86 14.29 4.39
N LYS A 327 1.05 13.23 4.49
CA LYS A 327 -0.32 13.28 4.98
C LYS A 327 -0.37 13.50 6.49
N LEU A 328 0.46 12.79 7.26
CA LEU A 328 0.56 12.95 8.72
C LEU A 328 0.91 14.40 9.10
N VAL A 329 1.90 14.97 8.42
CA VAL A 329 2.28 16.38 8.61
C VAL A 329 1.13 17.33 8.30
N ASN A 330 0.37 17.09 7.23
CA ASN A 330 -0.79 17.92 6.92
C ASN A 330 -1.87 17.85 8.01
N LEU A 331 -2.07 16.68 8.65
CA LEU A 331 -2.98 16.54 9.80
C LEU A 331 -2.52 17.39 10.99
N PHE A 332 -1.22 17.39 11.31
CA PHE A 332 -0.70 18.22 12.40
C PHE A 332 -0.78 19.71 12.11
N ILE A 333 -0.51 20.13 10.87
CA ILE A 333 -0.72 21.51 10.43
C ILE A 333 -2.19 21.92 10.65
N ARG A 334 -3.14 21.09 10.21
CA ARG A 334 -4.58 21.35 10.38
C ARG A 334 -4.99 21.38 11.86
N LEU A 335 -4.45 20.49 12.69
CA LEU A 335 -4.68 20.47 14.13
C LEU A 335 -4.22 21.78 14.79
N VAL A 336 -3.03 22.28 14.44
CA VAL A 336 -2.52 23.57 14.96
C VAL A 336 -3.41 24.72 14.54
N LEU A 337 -3.82 24.77 13.27
CA LEU A 337 -4.73 25.81 12.78
C LEU A 337 -6.07 25.79 13.53
N ILE A 338 -6.64 24.62 13.80
CA ILE A 338 -7.87 24.47 14.59
C ILE A 338 -7.68 24.94 16.04
N ARG A 339 -6.52 24.67 16.65
CA ARG A 339 -6.21 25.12 18.03
C ARG A 339 -6.10 26.64 18.15
N GLN A 340 -5.60 27.30 17.11
CA GLN A 340 -5.43 28.75 17.08
C GLN A 340 -6.72 29.48 16.67
N ASP A 341 -7.64 28.79 16.00
CA ASP A 341 -8.91 29.34 15.57
C ASP A 341 -9.92 29.39 16.71
N SER A 342 -10.24 30.60 17.17
CA SER A 342 -11.26 30.83 18.19
C SER A 342 -12.67 30.42 17.75
N SER A 343 -12.94 30.38 16.44
CA SER A 343 -14.22 29.96 15.90
C SER A 343 -14.36 28.44 15.78
N LEU A 344 -13.26 27.70 15.99
CA LEU A 344 -13.20 26.24 15.84
C LEU A 344 -13.78 25.79 14.49
N ALA A 345 -13.33 26.38 13.37
CA ALA A 345 -13.81 25.99 12.04
C ALA A 345 -13.05 24.79 11.48
N TYR A 346 -13.75 23.93 10.73
CA TYR A 346 -13.12 22.78 10.08
C TYR A 346 -12.05 23.21 9.07
N GLN A 347 -10.82 22.71 9.24
CA GLN A 347 -9.72 22.99 8.31
C GLN A 347 -9.62 21.88 7.28
N ARG A 348 -9.75 22.22 5.99
CA ARG A 348 -9.46 21.32 4.86
C ARG A 348 -7.95 21.10 4.69
N GLU A 349 -7.58 20.17 3.83
CA GLU A 349 -6.19 19.95 3.43
C GLU A 349 -5.50 21.26 3.03
N VAL A 350 -4.33 21.52 3.61
CA VAL A 350 -3.58 22.76 3.38
C VAL A 350 -2.68 22.59 2.16
N PRO A 351 -2.91 23.32 1.05
CA PRO A 351 -2.03 23.28 -0.11
C PRO A 351 -0.72 24.04 0.15
N LEU A 352 0.31 23.76 -0.65
CA LEU A 352 1.66 24.32 -0.50
C LEU A 352 1.67 25.86 -0.35
N ASN A 353 0.94 26.58 -1.21
CA ASN A 353 0.91 28.05 -1.17
C ASN A 353 0.31 28.59 0.13
N ARG A 354 -0.73 27.93 0.65
CA ARG A 354 -1.34 28.32 1.93
C ARG A 354 -0.41 28.00 3.09
N PHE A 355 0.27 26.85 3.05
CA PHE A 355 1.27 26.49 4.05
C PHE A 355 2.44 27.49 4.09
N ARG A 356 2.96 27.93 2.93
CA ARG A 356 3.99 28.98 2.84
C ARG A 356 3.56 30.27 3.54
N ASN A 357 2.31 30.70 3.30
CA ASN A 357 1.78 31.88 3.97
C ASN A 357 1.66 31.70 5.48
N HIS A 358 1.24 30.52 5.96
CA HIS A 358 1.21 30.22 7.40
C HIS A 358 2.62 30.19 8.03
N LEU A 359 3.63 29.73 7.30
CA LEU A 359 5.04 29.83 7.72
C LEU A 359 5.58 31.28 7.75
N LYS A 360 4.78 32.30 7.47
CA LYS A 360 5.17 33.70 7.75
C LYS A 360 4.70 34.17 9.13
N ASP A 361 3.76 33.44 9.74
CA ASP A 361 3.24 33.72 11.08
C ASP A 361 4.07 32.99 12.14
N ASP A 362 4.77 33.75 12.98
CA ASP A 362 5.63 33.20 14.04
C ASP A 362 4.83 32.52 15.16
N SER A 363 3.58 32.94 15.41
CA SER A 363 2.69 32.26 16.35
C SER A 363 2.36 30.85 15.87
N PHE A 364 2.02 30.71 14.59
CA PHE A 364 1.78 29.41 13.96
C PHE A 364 3.02 28.53 13.99
N LYS A 365 4.20 29.07 13.64
CA LYS A 365 5.47 28.31 13.71
C LYS A 365 5.74 27.76 15.09
N GLU A 366 5.62 28.59 16.12
CA GLU A 366 5.92 28.19 17.49
C GLU A 366 4.93 27.14 18.00
N ALA A 367 3.64 27.29 17.67
CA ALA A 367 2.62 26.30 18.00
C ALA A 367 2.87 24.95 17.30
N LEU A 368 3.25 24.99 16.03
CA LEU A 368 3.59 23.79 15.26
C LEU A 368 4.85 23.11 15.79
N LYS A 369 5.89 23.89 16.09
CA LYS A 369 7.13 23.42 16.72
C LYS A 369 6.83 22.73 18.05
N LYS A 370 6.07 23.38 18.93
CA LYS A 370 5.67 22.81 20.22
C LYS A 370 4.90 21.50 20.07
N LEU A 371 3.98 21.41 19.11
CA LEU A 371 3.25 20.16 18.83
C LEU A 371 4.21 19.06 18.37
N ILE A 372 5.17 19.39 17.51
CA ILE A 372 6.10 18.43 16.92
C ILE A 372 7.13 17.91 17.93
N GLU A 373 7.67 18.81 18.76
CA GLU A 373 8.70 18.48 19.76
C GLU A 373 8.11 17.83 21.02
N SER A 374 6.84 18.09 21.33
CA SER A 374 6.19 17.52 22.51
C SER A 374 5.69 16.09 22.28
N PRO A 375 5.52 15.30 23.37
CA PRO A 375 4.88 13.98 23.29
C PRO A 375 3.41 14.03 22.86
N GLN A 376 2.82 15.22 22.70
CA GLN A 376 1.38 15.37 22.47
C GLN A 376 0.94 14.79 21.13
N ALA A 377 1.67 15.08 20.04
CA ALA A 377 1.33 14.53 18.72
C ALA A 377 1.38 13.00 18.74
N LYS A 378 2.46 12.44 19.29
CA LYS A 378 2.67 11.00 19.45
C LYS A 378 1.56 10.35 20.29
N SER A 379 1.29 10.90 21.47
CA SER A 379 0.24 10.42 22.37
C SER A 379 -1.15 10.45 21.74
N LEU A 380 -1.50 11.51 21.01
CA LEU A 380 -2.79 11.60 20.32
C LEU A 380 -2.92 10.52 19.24
N THR A 381 -1.87 10.31 18.44
CA THR A 381 -1.87 9.28 17.39
C THR A 381 -1.89 7.86 17.95
N GLU A 382 -1.16 7.59 19.03
CA GLU A 382 -1.18 6.28 19.72
C GLU A 382 -2.57 6.00 20.30
N ARG A 383 -3.17 6.98 20.99
CA ARG A 383 -4.54 6.85 21.52
C ARG A 383 -5.55 6.59 20.40
N ALA A 384 -5.46 7.30 19.28
CA ALA A 384 -6.32 7.08 18.13
C ALA A 384 -6.16 5.66 17.55
N ASN A 385 -4.91 5.22 17.35
CA ASN A 385 -4.61 3.89 16.81
C ASN A 385 -5.09 2.76 17.74
N VAL A 386 -4.89 2.91 19.06
CA VAL A 386 -5.37 1.95 20.08
C VAL A 386 -6.89 1.84 20.05
N ILE A 387 -7.62 2.98 20.01
CA ILE A 387 -9.08 2.96 19.97
C ILE A 387 -9.57 2.25 18.71
N LEU A 388 -9.00 2.57 17.55
CA LEU A 388 -9.43 2.05 16.25
C LEU A 388 -9.04 0.58 16.03
N SER A 389 -7.93 0.14 16.61
CA SER A 389 -7.43 -1.24 16.49
C SER A 389 -8.09 -2.21 17.46
N ASN A 390 -8.60 -1.73 18.60
CA ASN A 390 -9.17 -2.57 19.64
C ASN A 390 -10.66 -2.88 19.41
N HIS A 391 -10.95 -3.63 18.35
CA HIS A 391 -12.30 -4.08 18.02
C HIS A 391 -12.57 -5.48 18.59
N ALA A 392 -13.70 -5.68 19.28
CA ALA A 392 -14.01 -6.92 20.01
C ALA A 392 -14.04 -8.18 19.13
N LEU A 393 -14.49 -8.04 17.88
CA LEU A 393 -14.55 -9.15 16.90
C LEU A 393 -13.23 -9.41 16.14
N GLY A 394 -12.13 -8.72 16.49
CA GLY A 394 -10.80 -8.96 15.95
C GLY A 394 -10.68 -8.68 14.44
N LEU A 395 -10.69 -7.41 14.05
CA LEU A 395 -10.54 -7.04 12.64
C LEU A 395 -9.09 -7.20 12.14
N PRO A 396 -8.88 -7.58 10.86
CA PRO A 396 -7.53 -7.67 10.29
C PRO A 396 -6.78 -6.35 10.36
N LYS A 397 -5.52 -6.35 10.83
CA LYS A 397 -4.72 -5.10 10.93
C LYS A 397 -4.60 -4.39 9.59
N ILE A 398 -4.48 -5.14 8.49
CA ILE A 398 -4.40 -4.55 7.13
C ILE A 398 -5.67 -3.76 6.79
N PHE A 399 -6.83 -4.27 7.18
CA PHE A 399 -8.11 -3.60 6.98
C PHE A 399 -8.18 -2.32 7.83
N ILE A 400 -7.77 -2.38 9.10
CA ILE A 400 -7.72 -1.20 9.98
C ILE A 400 -6.79 -0.13 9.39
N ARG A 401 -5.60 -0.51 8.92
CA ARG A 401 -4.63 0.40 8.28
C ARG A 401 -5.19 1.02 7.01
N GLU A 402 -5.84 0.23 6.15
CA GLU A 402 -6.48 0.72 4.92
C GLU A 402 -7.64 1.69 5.25
N MET A 403 -8.44 1.36 6.25
CA MET A 403 -9.52 2.21 6.75
C MET A 403 -8.95 3.56 7.21
N ILE A 404 -8.02 3.58 8.15
CA ILE A 404 -7.43 4.81 8.68
C ILE A 404 -6.78 5.64 7.56
N SER A 405 -6.03 5.01 6.66
CA SER A 405 -5.35 5.69 5.54
C SER A 405 -6.33 6.22 4.48
N GLY A 406 -7.50 5.59 4.36
CA GLY A 406 -8.53 5.92 3.38
C GLY A 406 -9.48 7.05 3.81
N ILE A 407 -9.50 7.41 5.10
CA ILE A 407 -10.32 8.52 5.64
C ILE A 407 -9.52 9.44 6.58
N PRO A 408 -8.45 10.09 6.09
CA PRO A 408 -7.59 10.95 6.90
C PRO A 408 -8.32 12.15 7.50
N ASP A 409 -9.37 12.65 6.85
CA ASP A 409 -10.20 13.74 7.38
C ASP A 409 -10.95 13.32 8.66
N LEU A 410 -11.48 12.10 8.71
CA LEU A 410 -12.12 11.60 9.93
C LEU A 410 -11.08 11.36 11.04
N LEU A 411 -9.87 10.94 10.68
CA LEU A 411 -8.73 10.87 11.60
C LEU A 411 -8.40 12.24 12.19
N LEU A 412 -8.41 13.33 11.41
CA LEU A 412 -8.25 14.68 11.97
C LEU A 412 -9.32 14.99 13.02
N VAL A 413 -10.59 14.73 12.72
CA VAL A 413 -11.70 14.98 13.66
C VAL A 413 -11.51 14.19 14.96
N LEU A 414 -11.06 12.93 14.85
CA LEU A 414 -10.73 12.12 16.01
C LEU A 414 -9.55 12.71 16.82
N LEU A 415 -8.48 13.16 16.17
CA LEU A 415 -7.36 13.80 16.86
C LEU A 415 -7.80 15.05 17.62
N VAL A 416 -8.67 15.89 17.04
CA VAL A 416 -9.23 17.06 17.73
C VAL A 416 -10.12 16.63 18.90
N TYR A 417 -10.99 15.63 18.71
CA TYR A 417 -11.83 15.10 19.79
C TYR A 417 -11.01 14.58 20.97
N LEU A 418 -9.94 13.82 20.71
CA LEU A 418 -9.03 13.29 21.73
C LEU A 418 -8.16 14.37 22.38
N ASP A 419 -7.90 15.47 21.68
CA ASP A 419 -7.21 16.64 22.23
C ASP A 419 -8.09 17.41 23.23
N LYS A 420 -9.40 17.45 22.97
CA LYS A 420 -10.39 18.07 23.87
C LYS A 420 -10.83 17.13 25.00
N ASN A 421 -10.69 15.83 24.83
CA ASN A 421 -11.11 14.81 25.79
C ASN A 421 -9.94 13.90 26.19
N GLU A 422 -9.34 14.14 27.35
CA GLU A 422 -8.21 13.33 27.85
C GLU A 422 -8.62 11.87 28.12
N LYS A 423 -9.82 11.68 28.69
CA LYS A 423 -10.41 10.35 28.95
C LYS A 423 -11.65 10.16 28.09
N VAL A 424 -11.69 9.04 27.38
CA VAL A 424 -12.85 8.61 26.59
C VAL A 424 -13.36 7.31 27.19
N ASN A 425 -14.65 7.22 27.46
CA ASN A 425 -15.28 6.01 28.00
C ASN A 425 -15.42 4.92 26.92
N ASP A 426 -15.77 3.70 27.31
CA ASP A 426 -15.81 2.58 26.35
C ASP A 426 -16.96 2.68 25.34
N GLU A 427 -18.07 3.34 25.71
CA GLU A 427 -19.20 3.61 24.81
C GLU A 427 -18.80 4.53 23.65
N GLU A 428 -18.12 5.64 23.96
CA GLU A 428 -17.61 6.57 22.96
C GLU A 428 -16.49 5.95 22.11
N LYS A 429 -15.64 5.09 22.69
CA LYS A 429 -14.66 4.32 21.91
C LYS A 429 -15.33 3.39 20.89
N ALA A 430 -16.40 2.70 21.28
CA ALA A 430 -17.18 1.87 20.37
C ALA A 430 -17.88 2.73 19.30
N ALA A 431 -18.44 3.89 19.67
CA ALA A 431 -19.02 4.82 18.72
C ALA A 431 -18.00 5.34 17.69
N ILE A 432 -16.78 5.64 18.12
CA ILE A 432 -15.67 6.04 17.23
C ILE A 432 -15.35 4.92 16.24
N ARG A 433 -15.13 3.69 16.71
CA ARG A 433 -14.85 2.53 15.83
C ARG A 433 -15.99 2.31 14.83
N SER A 434 -17.23 2.29 15.32
CA SER A 434 -18.44 2.17 14.51
C SER A 434 -18.50 3.25 13.42
N SER A 435 -18.21 4.50 13.77
CA SER A 435 -18.20 5.63 12.83
C SER A 435 -17.17 5.45 11.72
N PHE A 436 -15.94 5.03 12.07
CA PHE A 436 -14.89 4.79 11.08
C PHE A 436 -15.29 3.67 10.10
N LEU A 437 -15.82 2.55 10.62
CA LEU A 437 -16.30 1.44 9.80
C LEU A 437 -17.46 1.88 8.89
N HIS A 438 -18.43 2.58 9.46
CA HIS A 438 -19.62 3.04 8.76
C HIS A 438 -19.29 4.01 7.63
N VAL A 439 -18.46 5.03 7.91
CA VAL A 439 -18.01 6.01 6.91
C VAL A 439 -17.14 5.35 5.83
N PHE A 440 -16.23 4.45 6.22
CA PHE A 440 -15.33 3.80 5.28
C PHE A 440 -16.08 2.90 4.29
N LEU A 441 -17.06 2.14 4.76
CA LEU A 441 -17.82 1.18 3.94
C LEU A 441 -18.99 1.83 3.20
N LEU A 442 -19.74 2.72 3.85
CA LEU A 442 -21.03 3.24 3.36
C LEU A 442 -21.08 4.76 3.16
N GLY A 443 -19.99 5.50 3.40
CA GLY A 443 -19.92 6.93 3.12
C GLY A 443 -20.01 7.24 1.62
N ARG A 444 -20.90 8.18 1.24
CA ARG A 444 -21.01 8.75 -0.12
C ARG A 444 -19.94 9.81 -0.36
N LYS A 445 -19.74 10.72 0.61
CA LYS A 445 -18.75 11.82 0.54
C LYS A 445 -17.97 11.90 1.85
N LYS A 446 -16.97 11.03 2.01
CA LYS A 446 -16.27 10.76 3.28
C LYS A 446 -15.62 12.01 3.90
N ASP A 447 -15.05 12.87 3.07
CA ASP A 447 -14.48 14.18 3.45
C ASP A 447 -15.54 15.14 4.01
N ARG A 448 -16.73 15.18 3.40
CA ARG A 448 -17.84 16.01 3.86
C ARG A 448 -18.50 15.47 5.11
N VAL A 449 -18.55 14.15 5.28
CA VAL A 449 -19.01 13.52 6.54
C VAL A 449 -18.11 13.96 7.70
N ALA A 450 -16.79 13.95 7.52
CA ALA A 450 -15.86 14.42 8.54
C ALA A 450 -16.05 15.92 8.85
N ALA A 451 -16.23 16.76 7.84
CA ALA A 451 -16.52 18.18 8.03
C ALA A 451 -17.82 18.40 8.82
N GLU A 452 -18.91 17.73 8.45
CA GLU A 452 -20.19 17.86 9.16
C GLU A 452 -20.09 17.37 10.61
N LEU A 453 -19.47 16.21 10.82
CA LEU A 453 -19.26 15.66 12.15
C LEU A 453 -18.48 16.64 13.04
N PHE A 454 -17.45 17.27 12.48
CA PHE A 454 -16.66 18.28 13.18
C PHE A 454 -17.51 19.49 13.60
N GLU A 455 -18.34 20.03 12.71
CA GLU A 455 -19.20 21.17 13.03
C GLU A 455 -20.21 20.83 14.14
N ILE A 456 -20.83 19.64 14.10
CA ILE A 456 -21.73 19.19 15.15
C ILE A 456 -20.98 19.00 16.48
N LEU A 457 -19.78 18.42 16.45
CA LEU A 457 -18.94 18.28 17.64
C LEU A 457 -18.50 19.64 18.20
N ALA A 458 -18.08 20.58 17.36
CA ALA A 458 -17.65 21.92 17.79
C ALA A 458 -18.81 22.66 18.48
N ASN A 459 -20.01 22.62 17.91
CA ASN A 459 -21.22 23.18 18.51
C ASN A 459 -21.60 22.49 19.83
N GLY A 460 -21.40 21.17 19.90
CA GLY A 460 -21.59 20.35 21.10
C GLY A 460 -20.41 20.35 22.07
N GLN A 461 -19.42 21.25 21.90
CA GLN A 461 -18.21 21.34 22.71
C GLN A 461 -17.44 20.02 22.87
N PHE A 462 -17.49 19.16 21.85
CA PHE A 462 -16.86 17.83 21.80
C PHE A 462 -17.32 16.89 22.93
N SER A 463 -18.58 17.00 23.37
CA SER A 463 -19.13 16.25 24.51
C SER A 463 -19.45 14.77 24.23
N SER A 464 -19.98 14.43 23.04
CA SER A 464 -20.30 13.05 22.66
C SER A 464 -20.09 12.83 21.17
N TRP A 465 -19.20 11.90 20.82
CA TRP A 465 -18.97 11.46 19.44
C TRP A 465 -20.17 10.69 18.91
N GLY A 466 -20.70 9.75 19.70
CA GLY A 466 -21.83 8.92 19.30
C GLY A 466 -23.08 9.72 18.92
N GLN A 467 -23.44 10.71 19.74
CA GLN A 467 -24.59 11.59 19.46
C GLN A 467 -24.37 12.47 18.22
N ALA A 468 -23.15 12.99 18.06
CA ALA A 468 -22.80 13.80 16.90
C ALA A 468 -22.88 12.97 15.60
N MET A 469 -22.30 11.77 15.57
CA MET A 469 -22.34 10.90 14.39
C MET A 469 -23.78 10.44 14.07
N LYS A 470 -24.58 10.12 15.09
CA LYS A 470 -26.00 9.81 14.90
C LYS A 470 -26.73 10.96 14.21
N SER A 471 -26.47 12.20 14.65
CA SER A 471 -27.05 13.40 14.03
C SER A 471 -26.62 13.56 12.57
N VAL A 472 -25.35 13.28 12.22
CA VAL A 472 -24.90 13.28 10.82
C VAL A 472 -25.68 12.28 9.97
N VAL A 473 -25.84 11.05 10.45
CA VAL A 473 -26.55 9.98 9.71
C VAL A 473 -28.02 10.33 9.51
N GLU A 474 -28.68 10.90 10.52
CA GLU A 474 -30.08 11.29 10.45
C GLU A 474 -30.30 12.51 9.55
N GLN A 475 -29.46 13.54 9.67
CA GLN A 475 -29.68 14.81 8.99
C GLN A 475 -29.09 14.87 7.58
N LYS A 476 -28.07 14.07 7.27
CA LYS A 476 -27.31 14.13 6.00
C LYS A 476 -27.27 12.79 5.24
N PRO A 477 -28.43 12.21 4.85
CA PRO A 477 -28.47 10.96 4.09
C PRO A 477 -27.77 11.04 2.72
N GLU A 478 -27.58 12.24 2.17
CA GLU A 478 -26.81 12.47 0.95
C GLU A 478 -25.29 12.30 1.13
N LEU A 479 -24.79 12.33 2.37
CA LEU A 479 -23.37 12.18 2.70
C LEU A 479 -23.02 10.75 3.12
N ILE A 480 -23.94 10.05 3.79
CA ILE A 480 -23.75 8.70 4.31
C ILE A 480 -25.07 7.91 4.26
N LEU A 481 -25.01 6.65 3.83
CA LEU A 481 -26.16 5.76 3.92
C LEU A 481 -26.32 5.29 5.37
N HIS A 482 -27.53 5.32 5.91
CA HIS A 482 -27.78 4.69 7.21
C HIS A 482 -27.65 3.17 7.15
N LEU A 483 -27.59 2.53 8.31
CA LEU A 483 -27.62 1.07 8.39
C LEU A 483 -29.07 0.60 8.47
N LEU A 484 -29.45 -0.28 7.54
CA LEU A 484 -30.73 -0.97 7.59
C LEU A 484 -30.63 -2.16 8.55
N LYS A 485 -31.66 -2.46 9.33
CA LYS A 485 -31.64 -3.67 10.16
C LYS A 485 -31.48 -4.92 9.26
N PRO A 486 -30.74 -5.95 9.69
CA PRO A 486 -30.54 -7.15 8.88
C PRO A 486 -31.85 -7.79 8.42
N GLU A 487 -32.90 -7.77 9.25
CA GLU A 487 -34.21 -8.34 8.93
C GLU A 487 -34.91 -7.54 7.83
N ASP A 488 -34.84 -6.20 7.89
CA ASP A 488 -35.44 -5.32 6.88
C ASP A 488 -34.68 -5.46 5.53
N PHE A 489 -33.36 -5.63 5.57
CA PHE A 489 -32.55 -5.88 4.38
C PHE A 489 -32.84 -7.25 3.76
N GLU A 490 -32.95 -8.29 4.58
CA GLU A 490 -33.25 -9.65 4.15
C GLU A 490 -34.59 -9.72 3.40
N VAL A 491 -35.64 -9.13 3.97
CA VAL A 491 -36.97 -9.08 3.34
C VAL A 491 -36.88 -8.36 1.99
N MET A 492 -36.19 -7.20 1.92
CA MET A 492 -36.04 -6.49 0.66
C MET A 492 -35.26 -7.32 -0.38
N LEU A 493 -34.12 -7.90 0.00
CA LEU A 493 -33.25 -8.63 -0.93
C LEU A 493 -33.85 -9.97 -1.38
N LEU A 494 -34.27 -10.80 -0.42
CA LEU A 494 -34.65 -12.19 -0.66
C LEU A 494 -36.14 -12.34 -0.99
N ASP A 495 -37.03 -11.59 -0.35
CA ASP A 495 -38.48 -11.76 -0.55
C ASP A 495 -39.03 -10.86 -1.65
N LYS A 496 -38.39 -9.72 -1.93
CA LYS A 496 -38.86 -8.75 -2.93
C LYS A 496 -38.02 -8.75 -4.19
N VAL A 497 -36.70 -8.53 -4.10
CA VAL A 497 -35.85 -8.34 -5.28
C VAL A 497 -35.48 -9.66 -5.96
N MET A 498 -35.06 -10.67 -5.19
CA MET A 498 -34.61 -11.96 -5.76
C MET A 498 -35.68 -12.67 -6.63
N PRO A 499 -36.97 -12.75 -6.25
CA PRO A 499 -37.98 -13.39 -7.09
C PRO A 499 -38.16 -12.66 -8.42
N GLN A 500 -38.20 -11.33 -8.39
CA GLN A 500 -38.32 -10.48 -9.58
C GLN A 500 -37.10 -10.61 -10.51
N TYR A 501 -35.91 -10.73 -9.92
CA TYR A 501 -34.67 -10.99 -10.65
C TYR A 501 -34.70 -12.33 -11.40
N ILE A 502 -35.22 -13.39 -10.76
CA ILE A 502 -35.29 -14.74 -11.35
C ILE A 502 -36.38 -14.81 -12.43
N GLU A 503 -37.57 -14.27 -12.15
CA GLU A 503 -38.76 -14.42 -13.00
C GLU A 503 -38.74 -13.51 -14.23
N HIS A 504 -38.47 -12.21 -14.01
CA HIS A 504 -38.60 -11.19 -15.07
C HIS A 504 -37.27 -10.75 -15.67
N GLN A 505 -36.16 -11.26 -15.14
CA GLN A 505 -34.80 -10.96 -15.61
C GLN A 505 -34.40 -9.48 -15.58
N TYR A 506 -34.93 -8.73 -14.62
CA TYR A 506 -34.46 -7.39 -14.33
C TYR A 506 -33.13 -7.44 -13.56
N HIS A 507 -32.32 -6.40 -13.71
CA HIS A 507 -31.15 -6.22 -12.86
C HIS A 507 -31.60 -5.90 -11.42
N PHE A 508 -30.90 -6.39 -10.40
CA PHE A 508 -31.29 -6.21 -8.98
C PHE A 508 -31.20 -4.75 -8.48
N ASN A 509 -30.56 -3.89 -9.29
CA ASN A 509 -30.47 -2.44 -9.12
C ASN A 509 -31.21 -1.66 -10.21
N ASP A 510 -32.13 -2.29 -10.93
CA ASP A 510 -32.98 -1.58 -11.88
C ASP A 510 -33.90 -0.61 -11.12
N LEU A 511 -33.72 0.68 -11.36
CA LEU A 511 -34.41 1.72 -10.60
C LEU A 511 -35.93 1.62 -10.74
N ASN A 512 -36.46 1.28 -11.92
CA ASN A 512 -37.90 1.23 -12.17
C ASN A 512 -38.54 0.05 -11.44
N LEU A 513 -37.90 -1.13 -11.47
CA LEU A 513 -38.35 -2.28 -10.71
C LEU A 513 -38.39 -1.97 -9.21
N ILE A 514 -37.34 -1.37 -8.68
CA ILE A 514 -37.24 -1.08 -7.25
C ILE A 514 -38.32 -0.06 -6.84
N ARG A 515 -38.59 0.96 -7.67
CA ARG A 515 -39.72 1.88 -7.45
C ARG A 515 -41.05 1.13 -7.39
N GLN A 516 -41.28 0.19 -8.31
CA GLN A 516 -42.50 -0.62 -8.32
C GLN A 516 -42.65 -1.44 -7.03
N ILE A 517 -41.59 -2.15 -6.63
CA ILE A 517 -41.56 -2.95 -5.39
C ILE A 517 -41.89 -2.07 -4.17
N LEU A 518 -41.29 -0.87 -4.08
CA LEU A 518 -41.47 0.06 -2.96
C LEU A 518 -42.82 0.78 -2.99
N LYS A 519 -43.45 0.89 -4.17
CA LYS A 519 -44.83 1.36 -4.32
C LYS A 519 -45.81 0.35 -3.72
N GLU A 520 -45.59 -0.94 -4.00
CA GLU A 520 -46.43 -2.04 -3.50
C GLU A 520 -46.16 -2.39 -2.02
N SER A 521 -44.94 -2.13 -1.52
CA SER A 521 -44.50 -2.51 -0.17
C SER A 521 -44.24 -1.28 0.73
N GLY A 522 -45.30 -0.56 1.09
CA GLY A 522 -45.19 0.68 1.88
C GLY A 522 -44.54 0.52 3.26
N SER A 523 -44.68 -0.63 3.92
CA SER A 523 -44.03 -0.92 5.21
C SER A 523 -42.50 -0.98 5.10
N ILE A 524 -41.99 -1.60 4.02
CA ILE A 524 -40.56 -1.71 3.71
C ILE A 524 -40.04 -0.33 3.31
N ARG A 525 -40.74 0.39 2.41
CA ARG A 525 -40.36 1.73 1.96
C ARG A 525 -40.06 2.69 3.12
N LYS A 526 -40.90 2.68 4.16
CA LYS A 526 -40.72 3.54 5.36
C LYS A 526 -39.44 3.25 6.15
N LYS A 527 -38.76 2.12 5.94
CA LYS A 527 -37.47 1.79 6.58
C LYS A 527 -36.27 2.42 5.87
N PHE A 528 -36.46 2.86 4.63
CA PHE A 528 -35.41 3.36 3.74
C PHE A 528 -35.30 4.88 3.75
N VAL A 529 -36.29 5.57 4.31
CA VAL A 529 -36.34 7.04 4.38
C VAL A 529 -36.26 7.46 5.84
N LEU A 530 -35.11 8.01 6.26
CA LEU A 530 -34.92 8.52 7.63
C LEU A 530 -35.60 9.88 7.85
N ASN A 531 -35.47 10.78 6.88
CA ASN A 531 -36.12 12.09 6.90
C ASN A 531 -37.56 11.94 6.41
N ARG A 532 -38.48 11.58 7.31
CA ARG A 532 -39.91 11.57 7.00
C ARG A 532 -40.31 12.96 6.51
N LEU A 533 -40.76 13.07 5.28
CA LEU A 533 -41.49 14.24 4.78
C LEU A 533 -42.86 14.26 5.46
N GLN A 534 -42.91 14.74 6.72
CA GLN A 534 -44.12 14.85 7.54
C GLN A 534 -44.85 13.51 7.81
N GLU A 535 -45.66 13.44 8.86
CA GLU A 535 -46.37 12.21 9.26
C GLU A 535 -47.62 11.89 8.41
N ASN A 536 -47.93 12.72 7.41
CA ASN A 536 -49.04 12.53 6.47
C ASN A 536 -48.59 12.81 5.01
N PRO A 537 -48.41 11.78 4.16
CA PRO A 537 -48.21 11.99 2.72
C PRO A 537 -49.55 12.30 2.06
N ASP A 538 -50.15 13.46 2.35
CA ASP A 538 -51.47 13.85 1.81
C ASP A 538 -51.40 14.34 0.35
N THR A 539 -50.25 14.24 -0.32
CA THR A 539 -50.10 14.52 -1.75
C THR A 539 -49.32 13.42 -2.47
N GLU A 540 -49.77 13.07 -3.68
CA GLU A 540 -49.14 12.07 -4.57
C GLU A 540 -47.66 12.39 -4.86
N GLU A 541 -47.31 13.68 -4.86
CA GLU A 541 -45.94 14.17 -5.04
C GLU A 541 -44.99 13.75 -3.90
N ILE A 542 -45.42 13.84 -2.63
CA ILE A 542 -44.60 13.42 -1.48
C ILE A 542 -44.35 11.92 -1.51
N LEU A 543 -45.37 11.13 -1.84
CA LEU A 543 -45.24 9.68 -1.98
C LEU A 543 -44.23 9.31 -3.07
N GLU A 544 -44.27 10.00 -4.22
CA GLU A 544 -43.34 9.76 -5.32
C GLU A 544 -41.89 10.17 -4.95
N GLN A 545 -41.73 11.23 -4.16
CA GLN A 545 -40.42 11.61 -3.60
C GLN A 545 -39.89 10.56 -2.62
N GLU A 546 -40.72 10.05 -1.71
CA GLU A 546 -40.33 8.96 -0.79
C GLU A 546 -39.90 7.69 -1.55
N ILE A 547 -40.67 7.29 -2.56
CA ILE A 547 -40.36 6.13 -3.40
C ILE A 547 -39.03 6.34 -4.12
N SER A 548 -38.80 7.54 -4.66
CA SER A 548 -37.56 7.89 -5.36
C SER A 548 -36.36 7.80 -4.42
N GLN A 549 -36.44 8.41 -3.24
CA GLN A 549 -35.37 8.39 -2.25
C GLN A 549 -35.06 6.98 -1.76
N ALA A 550 -36.09 6.19 -1.45
CA ALA A 550 -35.93 4.80 -1.02
C ALA A 550 -35.32 3.92 -2.13
N ALA A 551 -35.72 4.13 -3.38
CA ALA A 551 -35.17 3.40 -4.51
C ALA A 551 -33.69 3.75 -4.78
N GLU A 552 -33.35 5.03 -4.75
CA GLU A 552 -31.95 5.50 -4.86
C GLU A 552 -31.10 4.97 -3.70
N TYR A 553 -31.63 4.99 -2.48
CA TYR A 553 -30.96 4.39 -1.33
C TYR A 553 -30.67 2.90 -1.55
N TRP A 554 -31.67 2.12 -2.01
CA TRP A 554 -31.47 0.70 -2.28
C TRP A 554 -30.37 0.49 -3.32
N VAL A 555 -30.47 1.17 -4.46
CA VAL A 555 -29.49 1.07 -5.55
C VAL A 555 -28.08 1.36 -5.06
N ASP A 556 -27.90 2.38 -4.23
CA ASP A 556 -26.60 2.73 -3.66
C ASP A 556 -26.11 1.68 -2.65
N LEU A 557 -26.98 1.24 -1.74
CA LEU A 557 -26.64 0.25 -0.72
C LEU A 557 -26.24 -1.07 -1.36
N SER A 558 -27.08 -1.64 -2.21
CA SER A 558 -26.80 -2.88 -2.93
C SER A 558 -25.56 -2.74 -3.84
N SER A 559 -25.34 -1.58 -4.47
CA SER A 559 -24.12 -1.30 -5.24
C SER A 559 -22.85 -1.37 -4.40
N ARG A 560 -22.90 -0.99 -3.12
CA ARG A 560 -21.76 -1.15 -2.22
C ARG A 560 -21.63 -2.60 -1.78
N LEU A 561 -22.73 -3.25 -1.42
CA LEU A 561 -22.70 -4.62 -0.90
C LEU A 561 -22.21 -5.65 -1.91
N PHE A 562 -22.64 -5.53 -3.17
CA PHE A 562 -22.27 -6.49 -4.21
C PHE A 562 -20.88 -6.25 -4.81
N TRP A 563 -20.24 -5.08 -4.61
CA TRP A 563 -18.97 -4.76 -5.28
C TRP A 563 -17.85 -4.23 -4.37
N ASN A 564 -18.13 -3.87 -3.11
CA ASN A 564 -17.08 -3.45 -2.18
C ASN A 564 -16.43 -4.66 -1.50
N LYS A 565 -15.27 -5.08 -2.02
CA LYS A 565 -14.52 -6.26 -1.54
C LYS A 565 -14.06 -6.15 -0.08
N GLN A 566 -14.05 -4.96 0.51
CA GLN A 566 -13.71 -4.77 1.91
C GLN A 566 -14.70 -5.46 2.86
N LEU A 567 -15.95 -5.65 2.43
CA LEU A 567 -16.94 -6.42 3.19
C LEU A 567 -16.54 -7.90 3.31
N LEU A 568 -15.91 -8.47 2.29
CA LEU A 568 -15.39 -9.84 2.34
C LEU A 568 -14.22 -9.97 3.30
N VAL A 569 -13.36 -8.95 3.42
CA VAL A 569 -12.26 -8.95 4.40
C VAL A 569 -12.80 -9.00 5.83
N ILE A 570 -13.91 -8.29 6.09
CA ILE A 570 -14.61 -8.32 7.38
C ILE A 570 -15.23 -9.69 7.63
N SER A 571 -15.98 -10.23 6.67
CA SER A 571 -16.66 -11.51 6.84
C SER A 571 -15.70 -12.71 6.90
N GLN A 572 -14.57 -12.65 6.19
CA GLN A 572 -13.49 -13.63 6.27
C GLN A 572 -12.40 -13.24 7.30
N ARG A 573 -12.68 -12.35 8.26
CA ARG A 573 -11.67 -11.83 9.22
C ARG A 573 -10.88 -12.91 9.96
N GLN A 574 -11.53 -14.03 10.32
CA GLN A 574 -10.86 -15.14 11.00
C GLN A 574 -9.82 -15.78 10.09
N TYR A 575 -10.20 -16.12 8.85
CA TYR A 575 -9.29 -16.62 7.83
C TYR A 575 -8.14 -15.64 7.59
N PHE A 576 -8.44 -14.35 7.45
CA PHE A 576 -7.41 -13.33 7.27
C PHE A 576 -6.41 -13.31 8.43
N ASN A 577 -6.89 -13.27 9.67
CA ASN A 577 -6.05 -13.22 10.87
C ASN A 577 -5.22 -14.49 11.08
N GLN A 578 -5.67 -15.63 10.57
CA GLN A 578 -4.95 -16.91 10.65
C GLN A 578 -3.95 -17.06 9.51
N GLU A 579 -4.39 -16.93 8.26
CA GLU A 579 -3.60 -17.20 7.05
C GLU A 579 -2.60 -16.08 6.75
N PHE A 580 -2.99 -14.81 6.97
CA PHE A 580 -2.18 -13.64 6.58
C PHE A 580 -1.58 -12.90 7.77
N ARG A 581 -1.47 -13.55 8.93
CA ARG A 581 -0.94 -12.95 10.17
C ARG A 581 0.43 -12.28 9.95
N GLU A 582 1.33 -12.94 9.24
CA GLU A 582 2.68 -12.44 8.94
C GLU A 582 2.64 -11.20 8.03
N TYR A 583 1.72 -11.16 7.06
CA TYR A 583 1.56 -9.98 6.20
C TYR A 583 0.98 -8.77 6.96
N MET A 584 0.25 -9.02 8.03
CA MET A 584 -0.32 -7.95 8.86
C MET A 584 0.72 -7.21 9.71
N GLU A 585 1.96 -7.68 9.77
CA GLU A 585 3.05 -7.02 10.51
C GLU A 585 3.83 -6.01 9.65
N PHE A 586 3.62 -5.96 8.32
CA PHE A 586 4.28 -4.99 7.44
C PHE A 586 3.83 -3.54 7.69
N GLU A 587 4.78 -2.66 8.00
CA GLU A 587 4.51 -1.22 8.21
C GLU A 587 4.57 -0.37 6.93
N GLY A 588 4.94 -0.94 5.78
CA GLY A 588 4.99 -0.26 4.50
C GLY A 588 3.89 -0.72 3.55
N ILE A 589 2.92 0.14 3.25
CA ILE A 589 2.01 -0.05 2.12
C ILE A 589 2.78 0.36 0.85
N GLU A 590 3.63 -0.53 0.35
CA GLU A 590 3.96 -0.50 -1.08
C GLU A 590 2.86 -1.24 -1.83
N ASP A 591 2.14 -0.48 -2.66
CA ASP A 591 0.90 -0.81 -3.35
C ASP A 591 1.02 -1.91 -4.42
N THR A 592 1.82 -2.96 -4.22
CA THR A 592 2.11 -3.93 -5.29
C THR A 592 2.13 -5.42 -4.97
N ASN A 593 1.81 -5.93 -3.78
CA ASN A 593 1.60 -7.39 -3.61
C ASN A 593 0.73 -7.75 -2.38
N ARG A 594 -0.60 -7.78 -2.54
CA ARG A 594 -1.50 -8.42 -1.55
C ARG A 594 -1.26 -9.95 -1.60
N PRO A 595 -1.18 -10.68 -0.48
CA PRO A 595 -0.91 -12.14 -0.47
C PRO A 595 -2.12 -13.01 -0.82
N TRP A 596 -3.27 -12.40 -1.09
CA TRP A 596 -4.50 -13.09 -1.47
C TRP A 596 -5.01 -12.64 -2.85
N ASP A 597 -5.72 -13.56 -3.50
CA ASP A 597 -6.52 -13.31 -4.69
C ASP A 597 -8.01 -13.24 -4.35
N TRP A 598 -8.77 -12.59 -5.22
CA TRP A 598 -10.22 -12.67 -5.24
C TRP A 598 -10.65 -13.78 -6.19
N ASP A 599 -10.91 -14.98 -5.66
CA ASP A 599 -11.35 -16.14 -6.43
C ASP A 599 -12.88 -16.16 -6.57
N HIS A 600 -13.35 -16.76 -7.66
CA HIS A 600 -14.76 -16.99 -7.94
C HIS A 600 -15.20 -18.37 -7.46
N ILE A 601 -16.20 -18.42 -6.58
CA ILE A 601 -16.82 -19.68 -6.11
C ILE A 601 -17.37 -20.47 -7.29
N TYR A 602 -18.25 -19.86 -8.09
CA TYR A 602 -18.63 -20.33 -9.42
C TYR A 602 -17.63 -19.77 -10.45
N PRO A 603 -16.82 -20.62 -11.11
CA PRO A 603 -15.67 -20.15 -11.87
C PRO A 603 -16.02 -19.15 -12.97
N ASN A 604 -15.32 -18.02 -13.03
CA ASN A 604 -15.51 -17.06 -14.12
C ASN A 604 -15.10 -17.62 -15.50
N SER A 605 -14.24 -18.65 -15.54
CA SER A 605 -13.89 -19.36 -16.79
C SER A 605 -15.09 -20.05 -17.46
N TRP A 606 -16.16 -20.31 -16.69
CA TRP A 606 -17.42 -20.91 -17.14
C TRP A 606 -18.37 -19.87 -17.76
N VAL A 607 -18.10 -18.58 -17.55
CA VAL A 607 -18.94 -17.45 -18.01
C VAL A 607 -18.20 -16.60 -19.05
N SER A 608 -16.98 -16.20 -18.75
CA SER A 608 -16.16 -15.30 -19.56
C SER A 608 -15.86 -15.89 -20.94
N GLY A 609 -16.13 -15.11 -21.98
CA GLY A 609 -15.95 -15.53 -23.38
C GLY A 609 -16.88 -16.66 -23.84
N LYS A 610 -17.90 -17.02 -23.06
CA LYS A 610 -18.87 -18.08 -23.43
C LYS A 610 -20.16 -17.47 -23.99
N HIS A 611 -20.57 -17.91 -25.18
CA HIS A 611 -21.88 -17.59 -25.79
C HIS A 611 -23.03 -18.26 -25.02
N HIS A 612 -24.28 -17.80 -25.11
CA HIS A 612 -25.46 -18.46 -24.53
C HIS A 612 -25.43 -18.74 -23.01
N VAL A 613 -24.69 -17.95 -22.22
CA VAL A 613 -24.81 -17.96 -20.75
C VAL A 613 -25.94 -17.00 -20.37
N SER A 614 -26.75 -17.39 -19.39
CA SER A 614 -27.84 -16.55 -18.87
C SER A 614 -27.33 -15.18 -18.44
N ASN A 615 -28.08 -14.12 -18.77
CA ASN A 615 -27.74 -12.75 -18.33
C ASN A 615 -27.74 -12.63 -16.81
N LEU A 616 -28.63 -13.37 -16.13
CA LEU A 616 -28.70 -13.42 -14.66
C LEU A 616 -27.39 -13.88 -14.03
N VAL A 617 -26.70 -14.80 -14.69
CA VAL A 617 -25.41 -15.33 -14.24
C VAL A 617 -24.31 -14.31 -14.53
N ARG A 618 -24.34 -13.69 -15.71
CA ARG A 618 -23.33 -12.69 -16.13
C ARG A 618 -23.30 -11.46 -15.23
N TRP A 619 -24.46 -10.98 -14.77
CA TRP A 619 -24.53 -9.84 -13.87
C TRP A 619 -23.99 -10.15 -12.47
N LEU A 620 -24.06 -11.40 -12.01
CA LEU A 620 -23.68 -11.78 -10.65
C LEU A 620 -22.30 -12.42 -10.53
N VAL A 621 -21.74 -12.99 -11.60
CA VAL A 621 -20.47 -13.75 -11.52
C VAL A 621 -19.34 -12.91 -10.94
N ASN A 622 -19.31 -11.60 -11.19
CA ASN A 622 -18.29 -10.68 -10.70
C ASN A 622 -18.77 -9.84 -9.50
N THR A 623 -19.52 -10.45 -8.59
CA THR A 623 -20.02 -9.80 -7.36
C THR A 623 -19.49 -10.46 -6.11
N ASN A 624 -19.53 -9.75 -4.99
CA ASN A 624 -19.11 -10.23 -3.68
C ASN A 624 -19.78 -11.53 -3.27
N GLY A 625 -21.04 -11.77 -3.66
CA GLY A 625 -21.72 -13.04 -3.37
C GLY A 625 -21.06 -14.25 -4.06
N ASN A 626 -20.33 -14.05 -5.15
CA ASN A 626 -19.54 -15.10 -5.82
C ASN A 626 -18.03 -15.01 -5.56
N PHE A 627 -17.53 -13.94 -4.91
CA PHE A 627 -16.12 -13.77 -4.59
C PHE A 627 -15.77 -14.29 -3.20
N ARG A 628 -14.55 -14.80 -3.06
CA ARG A 628 -13.90 -15.06 -1.76
C ARG A 628 -12.42 -14.67 -1.83
N ALA A 629 -11.85 -14.30 -0.70
CA ALA A 629 -10.41 -14.20 -0.56
C ALA A 629 -9.81 -15.60 -0.40
N LEU A 630 -8.72 -15.87 -1.11
CA LEU A 630 -7.90 -17.07 -0.95
C LEU A 630 -6.43 -16.70 -1.04
N SER A 631 -5.57 -17.40 -0.29
CA SER A 631 -4.12 -17.30 -0.51
C SER A 631 -3.77 -17.76 -1.93
N PHE A 632 -2.71 -17.19 -2.51
CA PHE A 632 -2.27 -17.55 -3.87
C PHE A 632 -2.07 -19.06 -4.04
N ASN A 633 -1.64 -19.74 -2.97
CA ASN A 633 -1.38 -21.17 -2.96
C ASN A 633 -2.68 -21.97 -3.04
N ALA A 634 -3.64 -21.64 -2.17
CA ALA A 634 -4.97 -22.23 -2.19
C ALA A 634 -5.63 -22.02 -3.56
N ASN A 635 -5.61 -20.79 -4.07
CA ASN A 635 -6.19 -20.44 -5.37
C ASN A 635 -5.53 -21.22 -6.53
N ARG A 636 -4.21 -21.41 -6.52
CA ARG A 636 -3.52 -22.18 -7.58
C ARG A 636 -3.72 -23.69 -7.48
N SER A 637 -3.87 -24.21 -6.26
CA SER A 637 -4.22 -25.62 -6.04
C SER A 637 -5.63 -25.93 -6.56
N GLU A 638 -6.52 -24.94 -6.48
CA GLU A 638 -7.83 -24.97 -7.10
C GLU A 638 -7.74 -24.67 -8.59
N SER A 639 -7.64 -25.71 -9.41
CA SER A 639 -7.81 -25.57 -10.86
C SER A 639 -9.06 -24.72 -11.18
N ASN A 640 -8.96 -23.84 -12.19
CA ASN A 640 -10.02 -22.93 -12.70
C ASN A 640 -11.31 -23.63 -13.18
N HIS A 641 -11.48 -24.93 -12.92
CA HIS A 641 -12.53 -25.80 -13.42
C HIS A 641 -13.24 -26.60 -12.33
N GLN A 642 -12.92 -26.40 -11.04
CA GLN A 642 -13.63 -27.07 -9.96
C GLN A 642 -15.00 -26.43 -9.72
N SER A 643 -16.03 -27.27 -9.62
CA SER A 643 -17.41 -26.86 -9.35
C SER A 643 -17.61 -26.44 -7.89
N PRO A 644 -18.56 -25.54 -7.56
CA PRO A 644 -18.92 -25.24 -6.17
C PRO A 644 -19.27 -26.49 -5.37
N ARG A 645 -20.03 -27.43 -5.97
CA ARG A 645 -20.35 -28.71 -5.34
C ARG A 645 -19.09 -29.46 -4.93
N ARG A 646 -18.13 -29.64 -5.83
CA ARG A 646 -16.89 -30.36 -5.52
C ARG A 646 -16.02 -29.64 -4.47
N ARG A 647 -16.04 -28.31 -4.47
CA ARG A 647 -15.33 -27.50 -3.47
C ARG A 647 -15.88 -27.75 -2.08
N PHE A 648 -17.20 -27.77 -1.91
CA PHE A 648 -17.84 -27.73 -0.59
C PHE A 648 -18.51 -29.02 -0.13
N GLN A 649 -18.74 -30.00 -1.00
CA GLN A 649 -19.36 -31.27 -0.66
C GLN A 649 -18.45 -32.10 0.26
N GLY A 650 -19.06 -32.71 1.28
CA GLY A 650 -18.40 -33.58 2.25
C GLY A 650 -18.52 -33.06 3.68
N ASP A 651 -18.53 -33.99 4.64
CA ASP A 651 -18.65 -33.72 6.08
C ASP A 651 -17.32 -33.86 6.82
N GLU A 652 -16.24 -34.07 6.08
CA GLU A 652 -14.87 -34.09 6.59
C GLU A 652 -14.51 -32.72 7.19
N GLU A 653 -13.72 -32.72 8.27
CA GLU A 653 -13.34 -31.50 8.98
C GLU A 653 -12.62 -30.48 8.07
N GLU A 654 -11.83 -30.95 7.10
CA GLU A 654 -11.20 -30.11 6.10
C GLU A 654 -12.23 -29.34 5.25
N LYS A 655 -13.32 -30.00 4.83
CA LYS A 655 -14.39 -29.37 4.05
C LYS A 655 -15.18 -28.36 4.87
N LYS A 656 -15.43 -28.65 6.14
CA LYS A 656 -16.07 -27.69 7.08
C LYS A 656 -15.20 -26.45 7.27
N ALA A 657 -13.92 -26.64 7.58
CA ALA A 657 -12.96 -25.54 7.70
C ALA A 657 -12.91 -24.71 6.41
N TYR A 658 -12.88 -25.37 5.25
CA TYR A 658 -12.84 -24.71 3.96
C TYR A 658 -14.09 -23.85 3.65
N ARG A 659 -15.27 -24.30 4.08
CA ARG A 659 -16.52 -23.53 3.99
C ARG A 659 -16.47 -22.30 4.90
N ILE A 660 -16.00 -22.46 6.13
CA ILE A 660 -15.82 -21.37 7.10
C ILE A 660 -14.85 -20.31 6.55
N ASP A 661 -13.70 -20.75 6.05
CA ASP A 661 -12.68 -19.86 5.46
C ASP A 661 -13.22 -19.08 4.27
N SER A 662 -14.09 -19.69 3.47
CA SER A 662 -14.73 -19.09 2.30
C SER A 662 -15.96 -18.24 2.64
N PHE A 663 -16.35 -18.19 3.92
CA PHE A 663 -17.60 -17.58 4.39
C PHE A 663 -18.83 -18.11 3.65
N ILE A 664 -18.98 -19.45 3.65
CA ILE A 664 -20.15 -20.17 3.14
C ILE A 664 -20.98 -20.62 4.34
N ASN A 665 -22.24 -20.19 4.41
CA ASN A 665 -23.16 -20.63 5.47
C ASN A 665 -24.13 -21.69 4.94
N GLU A 666 -24.77 -22.41 5.86
CA GLU A 666 -25.74 -23.45 5.52
C GLU A 666 -26.85 -22.95 4.58
N SER A 667 -27.31 -21.70 4.79
CA SER A 667 -28.37 -21.09 3.99
C SER A 667 -28.04 -20.99 2.49
N ASP A 668 -26.77 -20.76 2.13
CA ASP A 668 -26.32 -20.63 0.75
C ASP A 668 -25.59 -21.87 0.24
N LEU A 669 -25.03 -22.69 1.13
CA LEU A 669 -24.39 -23.97 0.83
C LEU A 669 -25.33 -24.90 0.05
N GLU A 670 -26.58 -25.05 0.48
CA GLU A 670 -27.58 -25.91 -0.18
C GLU A 670 -27.72 -25.59 -1.67
N HIS A 671 -27.51 -24.33 -2.07
CA HIS A 671 -27.61 -23.91 -3.46
C HIS A 671 -26.28 -24.01 -4.21
N TRP A 672 -25.14 -23.84 -3.53
CA TRP A 672 -23.83 -24.12 -4.13
C TRP A 672 -23.66 -25.62 -4.46
N LEU A 673 -24.18 -26.51 -3.62
CA LEU A 673 -24.11 -27.97 -3.82
C LEU A 673 -24.93 -28.46 -5.03
N GLU A 674 -25.85 -27.65 -5.52
CA GLU A 674 -26.63 -27.92 -6.73
C GLU A 674 -25.87 -27.63 -8.04
N LEU A 675 -24.68 -27.03 -7.96
CA LEU A 675 -23.87 -26.61 -9.11
C LEU A 675 -22.62 -27.50 -9.23
N SER A 676 -22.67 -28.48 -10.13
CA SER A 676 -21.60 -29.43 -10.39
C SER A 676 -20.86 -29.14 -11.70
N GLU A 677 -19.91 -30.00 -12.08
CA GLU A 677 -19.17 -29.88 -13.34
C GLU A 677 -20.05 -30.00 -14.60
N THR A 678 -21.27 -30.54 -14.51
CA THR A 678 -22.24 -30.54 -15.63
C THR A 678 -22.82 -29.16 -15.88
N GLU A 679 -22.81 -28.28 -14.88
CA GLU A 679 -23.31 -26.90 -14.94
C GLU A 679 -22.21 -25.87 -15.29
N ARG A 680 -21.17 -26.30 -16.02
CA ARG A 680 -20.11 -25.44 -16.59
C ARG A 680 -20.59 -24.27 -17.43
N LYS A 681 -21.85 -24.30 -17.86
CA LYS A 681 -22.46 -23.25 -18.67
C LYS A 681 -23.94 -23.17 -18.33
N LEU A 682 -24.28 -22.29 -17.40
CA LEU A 682 -25.67 -22.02 -17.04
C LEU A 682 -26.36 -21.21 -18.14
N LYS A 683 -27.08 -21.91 -19.02
CA LYS A 683 -27.89 -21.30 -20.07
C LYS A 683 -29.28 -20.89 -19.55
N SER A 684 -29.95 -19.99 -20.26
CA SER A 684 -31.28 -19.50 -19.88
C SER A 684 -32.36 -20.59 -19.85
N GLU A 685 -32.17 -21.69 -20.59
CA GLU A 685 -33.09 -22.83 -20.59
C GLU A 685 -32.99 -23.65 -19.29
N ASN A 686 -31.84 -23.61 -18.61
CA ASN A 686 -31.60 -24.30 -17.34
C ASN A 686 -32.12 -23.48 -16.15
N ARG A 687 -33.41 -23.11 -16.19
CA ARG A 687 -34.03 -22.17 -15.22
C ARG A 687 -33.79 -22.55 -13.76
N GLU A 688 -33.90 -23.84 -13.44
CA GLU A 688 -33.68 -24.35 -12.08
C GLU A 688 -32.24 -24.12 -11.59
N LYS A 689 -31.24 -24.50 -12.38
CA LYS A 689 -29.82 -24.34 -12.00
C LYS A 689 -29.38 -22.87 -12.02
N VAL A 690 -29.93 -22.06 -12.92
CA VAL A 690 -29.76 -20.60 -12.86
C VAL A 690 -30.33 -20.04 -11.56
N ALA A 691 -31.52 -20.49 -11.15
CA ALA A 691 -32.14 -20.05 -9.89
C ALA A 691 -31.30 -20.46 -8.67
N HIS A 692 -30.70 -21.66 -8.65
CA HIS A 692 -29.77 -22.05 -7.59
C HIS A 692 -28.55 -21.13 -7.51
N PHE A 693 -27.91 -20.81 -8.63
CA PHE A 693 -26.80 -19.85 -8.62
C PHE A 693 -27.20 -18.46 -8.10
N VAL A 694 -28.34 -17.94 -8.54
CA VAL A 694 -28.87 -16.65 -8.06
C VAL A 694 -29.13 -16.69 -6.56
N LYS A 695 -29.84 -17.73 -6.08
CA LYS A 695 -30.15 -17.88 -4.64
C LYS A 695 -28.89 -18.00 -3.80
N ALA A 696 -27.88 -18.74 -4.26
CA ALA A 696 -26.60 -18.87 -3.57
C ALA A 696 -25.91 -17.50 -3.40
N VAL A 697 -25.81 -16.73 -4.49
CA VAL A 697 -25.21 -15.38 -4.48
C VAL A 697 -25.99 -14.42 -3.58
N PHE A 698 -27.32 -14.36 -3.72
CA PHE A 698 -28.16 -13.40 -2.97
C PHE A 698 -28.17 -13.72 -1.47
N LYS A 699 -28.35 -14.99 -1.09
CA LYS A 699 -28.28 -15.41 0.32
C LYS A 699 -26.90 -15.15 0.91
N ARG A 700 -25.82 -15.38 0.15
CA ARG A 700 -24.47 -15.06 0.61
C ARG A 700 -24.25 -13.56 0.82
N VAL A 701 -24.79 -12.70 -0.05
CA VAL A 701 -24.76 -11.24 0.17
C VAL A 701 -25.55 -10.84 1.42
N ASN A 702 -26.72 -11.46 1.67
CA ASN A 702 -27.47 -11.26 2.91
C ASN A 702 -26.64 -11.61 4.16
N ASN A 703 -25.95 -12.74 4.11
CA ASN A 703 -25.07 -13.20 5.19
C ASN A 703 -23.89 -12.25 5.44
N ILE A 704 -23.25 -11.78 4.37
CA ILE A 704 -22.16 -10.79 4.45
C ILE A 704 -22.68 -9.49 5.07
N TYR A 705 -23.87 -9.03 4.66
CA TYR A 705 -24.47 -7.82 5.23
C TYR A 705 -24.75 -7.97 6.72
N ARG A 706 -25.34 -9.10 7.15
CA ARG A 706 -25.66 -9.39 8.55
C ARG A 706 -24.39 -9.39 9.42
N ASP A 707 -23.34 -10.07 8.99
CA ASP A 707 -22.07 -10.09 9.72
C ASP A 707 -21.39 -8.70 9.76
N CYS A 708 -21.37 -7.98 8.63
CA CYS A 708 -20.85 -6.62 8.57
C CYS A 708 -21.65 -5.66 9.47
N TYR A 709 -22.98 -5.80 9.54
CA TYR A 709 -23.82 -5.01 10.43
C TYR A 709 -23.40 -5.22 11.88
N THR A 710 -23.30 -6.48 12.33
CA THR A 710 -22.86 -6.83 13.69
C THR A 710 -21.47 -6.27 14.01
N VAL A 711 -20.55 -6.29 13.05
CA VAL A 711 -19.22 -5.70 13.18
C VAL A 711 -19.30 -4.18 13.30
N ILE A 712 -20.04 -3.49 12.42
CA ILE A 712 -20.13 -2.03 12.45
C ILE A 712 -20.81 -1.55 13.74
N THR A 713 -21.85 -2.24 14.21
CA THR A 713 -22.61 -1.83 15.41
C THR A 713 -22.03 -2.35 16.72
N GLU A 714 -20.98 -3.19 16.67
CA GLU A 714 -20.38 -3.87 17.83
C GLU A 714 -21.42 -4.56 18.73
N THR A 715 -22.48 -5.08 18.13
CA THR A 715 -23.55 -5.76 18.88
C THR A 715 -23.13 -7.21 19.17
N SER A 716 -23.33 -7.65 20.41
CA SER A 716 -22.92 -8.97 20.92
C SER A 716 -23.67 -10.17 20.32
N GLU A 717 -24.55 -9.97 19.35
CA GLU A 717 -25.42 -11.01 18.80
C GLU A 717 -25.06 -11.27 17.33
N VAL A 718 -24.24 -12.30 17.11
CA VAL A 718 -24.57 -13.51 16.35
C VAL A 718 -23.37 -14.44 16.55
N LYS A 719 -23.49 -15.43 17.44
CA LYS A 719 -22.62 -16.61 17.37
C LYS A 719 -23.02 -17.36 16.11
N TYR A 720 -22.21 -17.30 15.07
CA TYR A 720 -22.27 -18.32 14.02
C TYR A 720 -21.93 -19.65 14.72
N HIS A 721 -22.94 -20.51 14.86
CA HIS A 721 -22.68 -21.90 15.19
C HIS A 721 -21.91 -22.49 14.00
N PRO A 722 -20.75 -23.14 14.26
CA PRO A 722 -19.91 -23.73 13.22
C PRO A 722 -20.64 -24.81 12.42
#